data_AF-A0A8K0CFA5-F1
#
_entry.id   AF-A0A8K0CFA5-F1
#
_cell.length_a   1.000
_cell.length_b   1.000
_cell.length_c   1.000
_cell.angle_alpha   90.00
_cell.angle_beta   90.00
_cell.angle_gamma   90.00
#
_symmetry.space_group_name_H-M   'P 1'
#
loop_
_entity.id
_entity.type
_entity.pdbx_description
1 polymer ?
#
loop_
_entity_poly.entity_id
_entity_poly.type
_entity_poly.pdbx_seq_one_letter_code
_entity_poly.pdbx_strand_id
1 'polypeptide(L)'
;MYRRKQWKEQRCPPHGFVTVKSGARLGNLMWQYISVWGVARRADLEAYVSQCHFSELNNAFDLLTVPTLDEISHCMINASGFAKSLEEWNYNYQGIIVKSNAFLADIALTWVEDVRKQFTFRKDLVKKSQDILRTYVKNSTGMVFVGVHVRRTDYAGYLRRKYSINPANVSFYYSAMKYYEDKHKNVAFILTSDDNKWCIKEFSKKSNVFVVGKQFRNSPSLDLAVLAACNHSIFDYGTYGGWSAILAGGETIFYHIKAFIPPHMVTSGPLLVEVIESTWFCPLAARTFPVCCTIELSRQHYIFNRALDRIFSESHQDLKKSFPQRHIFRNFKNYTFEDFHRDLEFLSLDDTYYVNDSNNILELLVDRLARLFDKHAPWCRVTFGKKPAPWLTDNIKLLIKWRDKAKSKSALPKTGCSISVNEHLLDPQPLLLLQNGATIDIDAFPLPEDSKGTLIFTKGQKIDLACPRRTIVISGTNTGKDLLEAICDSGIKFVVQGKSVPFNAIKCTDDTYHIARYTGKKCANNKHREIEIGFEVNKRFIKHITSCFDDGLQNVLYAQSYLSSTIAGFQVGYPRPENFLTGSFFDVKPDNVDYLYTRKGQRRTINKILGLSSSNNSIIHPSNDYFLAKGHYVAKADFVYGSQHRLTFYYVNVAPQWQTFNGGNWNAMEGDCRALASNRNIDLTVYTGSYGITTLPDTSGKEQKLYLWVNSSGKKGIPVAAIFYRVVYEPKSKAGIVLIGVNNPYKEDVKDDIICKDVCDKVSWLTWKRHNLKLGYGYCCDVNDFRKTVNVLPPFEVKSLLV
;
A
#
# COMPACT_ATOMS: atom_id res chain seq x y z
N MET A 1 14.64 -26.61 -19.67
CA MET A 1 14.90 -25.15 -19.69
C MET A 1 13.77 -24.41 -18.98
N TYR A 2 14.07 -23.52 -18.03
CA TYR A 2 13.07 -22.58 -17.52
C TYR A 2 12.95 -21.38 -18.49
N ARG A 3 11.72 -21.02 -18.90
CA ARG A 3 11.49 -19.70 -19.50
C ARG A 3 11.67 -18.65 -18.40
N ARG A 4 12.67 -17.76 -18.54
CA ARG A 4 12.74 -16.53 -17.72
C ARG A 4 11.44 -15.76 -17.90
N LYS A 5 10.78 -15.37 -16.81
CA LYS A 5 9.92 -14.17 -16.85
C LYS A 5 10.87 -13.01 -17.14
N GLN A 6 10.84 -12.46 -18.35
CA GLN A 6 11.40 -11.13 -18.59
C GLN A 6 10.43 -10.12 -17.98
N TRP A 7 10.70 -9.77 -16.72
CA TRP A 7 10.26 -8.49 -16.20
C TRP A 7 10.91 -7.39 -17.03
N LYS A 8 10.22 -6.27 -17.22
CA LYS A 8 10.77 -5.13 -17.96
C LYS A 8 11.72 -4.37 -17.04
N GLU A 9 12.77 -3.78 -17.61
CA GLU A 9 13.61 -2.81 -16.92
C GLU A 9 12.71 -1.73 -16.30
N GLN A 10 12.79 -1.57 -14.99
CA GLN A 10 12.00 -0.57 -14.27
C GLN A 10 12.80 0.73 -14.14
N ARG A 11 12.12 1.83 -13.83
CA ARG A 11 12.81 3.08 -13.48
C ARG A 11 13.67 2.87 -12.22
N CYS A 12 14.77 3.60 -12.09
CA CYS A 12 15.49 3.62 -10.82
C CYS A 12 14.61 4.23 -9.71
N PRO A 13 14.52 3.58 -8.52
CA PRO A 13 13.71 4.09 -7.40
C PRO A 13 14.34 5.40 -6.87
N PRO A 14 13.68 6.56 -7.04
CA PRO A 14 14.32 7.86 -6.81
C PRO A 14 14.56 8.18 -5.32
N HIS A 15 13.86 7.49 -4.41
CA HIS A 15 13.83 7.81 -2.97
C HIS A 15 14.64 6.84 -2.11
N GLY A 16 15.51 6.08 -2.76
CA GLY A 16 15.97 4.80 -2.24
C GLY A 16 14.84 3.77 -2.28
N PHE A 17 15.10 2.60 -1.71
CA PHE A 17 14.16 1.48 -1.68
C PHE A 17 14.39 0.63 -0.43
N VAL A 18 13.40 -0.19 -0.11
CA VAL A 18 13.47 -1.16 0.98
C VAL A 18 13.94 -2.50 0.43
N THR A 19 14.95 -3.08 1.06
CA THR A 19 15.47 -4.41 0.73
C THR A 19 16.02 -5.13 1.96
N VAL A 20 16.49 -6.36 1.79
CA VAL A 20 16.98 -7.23 2.87
C VAL A 20 18.15 -8.08 2.38
N LYS A 21 19.14 -8.28 3.26
CA LYS A 21 20.27 -9.16 2.93
C LYS A 21 19.83 -10.63 2.95
N SER A 22 19.70 -11.20 1.76
CA SER A 22 19.37 -12.61 1.53
C SER A 22 20.35 -13.57 2.22
N GLY A 23 19.83 -14.66 2.80
CA GLY A 23 20.66 -15.70 3.42
C GLY A 23 19.95 -16.48 4.53
N ALA A 24 18.84 -17.15 4.24
CA ALA A 24 18.11 -17.94 5.24
C ALA A 24 17.30 -19.10 4.63
N ARG A 25 16.68 -19.95 5.46
CA ARG A 25 15.76 -21.03 5.06
C ARG A 25 14.33 -20.49 4.88
N LEU A 26 13.48 -21.21 4.12
CA LEU A 26 12.12 -20.81 3.67
C LEU A 26 11.32 -19.92 4.64
N GLY A 27 11.06 -20.38 5.88
CA GLY A 27 10.26 -19.59 6.84
C GLY A 27 10.88 -18.23 7.21
N ASN A 28 12.21 -18.12 7.27
CA ASN A 28 12.89 -16.84 7.45
C ASN A 28 12.84 -16.00 6.16
N LEU A 29 12.98 -16.60 4.97
CA LEU A 29 12.87 -15.89 3.70
C LEU A 29 11.48 -15.24 3.53
N MET A 30 10.41 -15.94 3.94
CA MET A 30 9.05 -15.39 3.93
C MET A 30 8.91 -14.19 4.88
N TRP A 31 9.54 -14.23 6.07
CA TRP A 31 9.58 -13.07 6.97
C TRP A 31 10.41 -11.92 6.42
N GLN A 32 11.60 -12.18 5.87
CA GLN A 32 12.42 -11.18 5.20
C GLN A 32 11.63 -10.49 4.06
N TYR A 33 10.89 -11.27 3.27
CA TYR A 33 10.05 -10.78 2.17
C TYR A 33 8.92 -9.88 2.66
N ILE A 34 8.15 -10.31 3.66
CA ILE A 34 7.00 -9.55 4.13
C ILE A 34 7.40 -8.36 5.01
N SER A 35 8.54 -8.43 5.72
CA SER A 35 9.15 -7.27 6.38
C SER A 35 9.52 -6.20 5.36
N VAL A 36 10.14 -6.57 4.22
CA VAL A 36 10.42 -5.61 3.13
C VAL A 36 9.14 -5.02 2.55
N TRP A 37 8.14 -5.84 2.24
CA TRP A 37 6.84 -5.41 1.72
C TRP A 37 6.10 -4.46 2.69
N GLY A 38 6.06 -4.78 3.99
CA GLY A 38 5.38 -3.99 5.02
C GLY A 38 6.11 -2.69 5.36
N VAL A 39 7.45 -2.72 5.44
CA VAL A 39 8.27 -1.52 5.67
C VAL A 39 8.17 -0.56 4.49
N ALA A 40 8.22 -1.06 3.26
CA ALA A 40 8.00 -0.25 2.04
C ALA A 40 6.67 0.52 2.09
N ARG A 41 5.57 -0.19 2.38
CA ARG A 41 4.23 0.40 2.52
C ARG A 41 4.10 1.39 3.69
N ARG A 42 4.88 1.22 4.76
CA ARG A 42 4.91 2.13 5.92
C ARG A 42 5.83 3.35 5.71
N ALA A 43 6.83 3.23 4.84
CA ALA A 43 7.80 4.28 4.52
C ALA A 43 7.45 5.10 3.27
N ASP A 44 6.44 4.71 2.49
CA ASP A 44 6.16 5.23 1.14
C ASP A 44 7.37 5.07 0.19
N LEU A 45 8.02 3.91 0.29
CA LEU A 45 9.19 3.52 -0.52
C LEU A 45 8.85 2.29 -1.37
N GLU A 46 9.62 2.09 -2.45
CA GLU A 46 9.53 0.87 -3.26
C GLU A 46 10.20 -0.34 -2.57
N ALA A 47 9.72 -1.55 -2.87
CA ALA A 47 10.18 -2.80 -2.27
C ALA A 47 10.94 -3.64 -3.31
N TYR A 48 12.14 -4.12 -3.00
CA TYR A 48 12.90 -5.03 -3.87
C TYR A 48 13.60 -6.13 -3.06
N VAL A 49 13.60 -7.37 -3.57
CA VAL A 49 14.33 -8.52 -2.99
C VAL A 49 15.40 -9.05 -3.95
N SER A 50 16.40 -9.79 -3.45
CA SER A 50 17.40 -10.39 -4.35
C SER A 50 16.78 -11.47 -5.22
N GLN A 51 17.34 -11.69 -6.42
CA GLN A 51 16.90 -12.76 -7.32
C GLN A 51 16.96 -14.16 -6.67
N CYS A 52 17.94 -14.43 -5.81
CA CYS A 52 18.03 -15.68 -5.05
C CYS A 52 16.87 -15.82 -4.05
N HIS A 53 16.53 -14.74 -3.34
CA HIS A 53 15.43 -14.70 -2.37
C HIS A 53 14.08 -14.89 -3.06
N PHE A 54 13.86 -14.23 -4.20
CA PHE A 54 12.67 -14.45 -5.03
C PHE A 54 12.62 -15.89 -5.56
N SER A 55 13.72 -16.44 -6.08
CA SER A 55 13.76 -17.79 -6.65
C SER A 55 13.37 -18.87 -5.65
N GLU A 56 13.87 -18.79 -4.41
CA GLU A 56 13.52 -19.74 -3.35
C GLU A 56 12.04 -19.67 -2.95
N LEU A 57 11.45 -18.47 -2.93
CA LEU A 57 10.02 -18.30 -2.64
C LEU A 57 9.14 -18.72 -3.84
N ASN A 58 9.58 -18.47 -5.07
CA ASN A 58 8.90 -18.89 -6.30
C ASN A 58 8.93 -20.42 -6.51
N ASN A 59 9.72 -21.17 -5.72
CA ASN A 59 9.58 -22.63 -5.63
C ASN A 59 8.31 -23.06 -4.86
N ALA A 60 7.75 -22.17 -4.01
CA ALA A 60 6.61 -22.44 -3.13
C ALA A 60 5.32 -21.66 -3.51
N PHE A 61 5.44 -20.47 -4.10
CA PHE A 61 4.33 -19.53 -4.32
C PHE A 61 4.29 -19.00 -5.76
N ASP A 62 3.09 -18.82 -6.34
CA ASP A 62 2.89 -18.34 -7.73
C ASP A 62 2.64 -16.81 -7.84
N LEU A 63 2.25 -16.12 -6.75
CA LEU A 63 1.72 -14.73 -6.76
C LEU A 63 2.53 -13.69 -5.93
N LEU A 64 3.86 -13.85 -5.88
CA LEU A 64 4.78 -12.90 -5.26
C LEU A 64 4.75 -11.54 -6.01
N THR A 65 4.40 -10.42 -5.35
CA THR A 65 4.27 -9.10 -6.00
C THR A 65 5.45 -8.14 -5.81
N VAL A 66 6.40 -8.44 -4.92
CA VAL A 66 7.63 -7.66 -4.75
C VAL A 66 8.62 -7.99 -5.90
N PRO A 67 9.07 -7.00 -6.70
CA PRO A 67 10.05 -7.17 -7.78
C PRO A 67 11.45 -7.55 -7.28
N THR A 68 12.34 -7.93 -8.20
CA THR A 68 13.72 -8.29 -7.86
C THR A 68 14.72 -7.18 -8.16
N LEU A 69 15.83 -7.15 -7.42
CA LEU A 69 16.90 -6.16 -7.59
C LEU A 69 17.52 -6.17 -9.00
N ASP A 70 17.37 -7.26 -9.75
CA ASP A 70 17.79 -7.38 -11.15
C ASP A 70 17.02 -6.39 -12.05
N GLU A 71 15.77 -6.03 -11.71
CA GLU A 71 14.94 -5.07 -12.47
C GLU A 71 15.46 -3.62 -12.39
N ILE A 72 16.32 -3.33 -11.41
CA ILE A 72 16.98 -2.03 -11.16
C ILE A 72 18.50 -2.14 -11.15
N SER A 73 19.08 -3.20 -11.75
CA SER A 73 20.53 -3.45 -11.71
C SER A 73 21.38 -2.43 -12.49
N HIS A 74 20.74 -1.60 -13.32
CA HIS A 74 21.37 -0.51 -14.07
C HIS A 74 21.50 0.78 -13.24
N CYS A 75 20.97 0.81 -12.02
CA CYS A 75 20.93 2.00 -11.16
C CYS A 75 22.19 2.16 -10.31
N MET A 76 22.68 3.39 -10.17
CA MET A 76 23.81 3.71 -9.30
C MET A 76 23.38 3.75 -7.82
N ILE A 77 23.42 2.60 -7.15
CA ILE A 77 22.94 2.41 -5.78
C ILE A 77 24.11 2.53 -4.78
N ASN A 78 24.18 3.61 -4.02
CA ASN A 78 25.15 3.75 -2.93
C ASN A 78 24.67 3.02 -1.65
N ALA A 79 24.91 1.71 -1.58
CA ALA A 79 24.54 0.87 -0.45
C ALA A 79 25.15 1.28 0.91
N SER A 80 26.22 2.09 0.93
CA SER A 80 26.85 2.56 2.18
C SER A 80 26.00 3.54 2.98
N GLY A 81 25.06 4.24 2.32
CA GLY A 81 24.19 5.23 2.95
C GLY A 81 22.88 4.69 3.56
N PHE A 82 22.54 3.41 3.37
CA PHE A 82 21.21 2.89 3.72
C PHE A 82 20.97 2.81 5.25
N ALA A 83 19.75 3.13 5.68
CA ALA A 83 19.28 2.91 7.05
C ALA A 83 19.14 1.42 7.34
N LYS A 84 19.40 0.98 8.58
CA LYS A 84 19.35 -0.46 8.94
C LYS A 84 18.03 -0.87 9.60
N SER A 85 17.14 0.08 9.87
CA SER A 85 15.73 -0.13 10.29
C SER A 85 14.94 1.18 10.19
N LEU A 86 13.63 1.15 10.47
CA LEU A 86 12.74 2.32 10.41
C LEU A 86 13.05 3.39 11.46
N GLU A 87 13.68 3.00 12.57
CA GLU A 87 14.05 3.91 13.67
C GLU A 87 15.37 4.63 13.38
N GLU A 88 16.22 4.03 12.54
CA GLU A 88 17.44 4.64 11.99
C GLU A 88 17.17 5.48 10.74
N TRP A 89 15.97 5.40 10.15
CA TRP A 89 15.63 6.04 8.88
C TRP A 89 15.21 7.50 9.05
N ASN A 90 15.96 8.41 8.42
CA ASN A 90 15.80 9.86 8.59
C ASN A 90 14.99 10.55 7.49
N TYR A 91 14.32 9.80 6.60
CA TYR A 91 13.52 10.29 5.45
C TYR A 91 14.31 11.00 4.32
N ASN A 92 15.64 11.17 4.42
CA ASN A 92 16.43 11.92 3.44
C ASN A 92 16.98 11.02 2.31
N TYR A 93 16.15 10.68 1.31
CA TYR A 93 16.53 9.87 0.12
C TYR A 93 17.16 8.49 0.45
N GLN A 94 16.97 8.03 1.69
CA GLN A 94 17.73 6.94 2.26
C GLN A 94 17.00 5.62 2.05
N GLY A 95 17.58 4.70 1.27
CA GLY A 95 17.07 3.34 1.21
C GLY A 95 17.18 2.62 2.57
N ILE A 96 16.36 1.60 2.79
CA ILE A 96 16.33 0.83 4.04
C ILE A 96 16.80 -0.60 3.76
N ILE A 97 17.98 -0.98 4.28
CA ILE A 97 18.35 -2.38 4.40
C ILE A 97 17.75 -2.90 5.70
N VAL A 98 16.57 -3.50 5.60
CA VAL A 98 15.96 -4.28 6.66
C VAL A 98 16.98 -5.33 7.12
N LYS A 99 17.35 -5.32 8.41
CA LYS A 99 18.28 -6.30 9.00
C LYS A 99 17.82 -7.72 8.62
N SER A 100 18.74 -8.60 8.25
CA SER A 100 18.47 -9.98 7.77
C SER A 100 17.67 -10.87 8.74
N ASN A 101 17.47 -10.40 9.96
CA ASN A 101 16.82 -11.10 11.07
C ASN A 101 15.53 -10.36 11.52
N ALA A 102 15.17 -9.24 10.87
CA ALA A 102 14.10 -8.35 11.31
C ALA A 102 12.72 -8.98 11.05
N PHE A 103 12.14 -9.50 12.13
CA PHE A 103 10.81 -10.08 12.20
C PHE A 103 9.81 -8.95 12.50
N LEU A 104 9.44 -8.17 11.48
CA LEU A 104 8.61 -6.96 11.67
C LEU A 104 7.12 -7.32 11.59
N ALA A 105 6.69 -8.26 12.42
CA ALA A 105 5.33 -8.81 12.40
C ALA A 105 4.27 -7.76 12.71
N ASP A 106 4.49 -6.86 13.67
CA ASP A 106 3.55 -5.75 13.98
C ASP A 106 3.24 -4.90 12.74
N ILE A 107 4.25 -4.68 11.90
CA ILE A 107 4.14 -3.92 10.65
C ILE A 107 3.48 -4.79 9.57
N ALA A 108 3.98 -6.01 9.33
CA ALA A 108 3.47 -6.87 8.27
C ALA A 108 2.02 -7.35 8.51
N LEU A 109 1.71 -7.82 9.71
CA LEU A 109 0.40 -8.38 10.08
C LEU A 109 -0.70 -7.32 10.26
N THR A 110 -0.35 -6.02 10.26
CA THR A 110 -1.32 -4.92 10.07
C THR A 110 -2.15 -5.10 8.78
N TRP A 111 -1.62 -5.85 7.79
CA TRP A 111 -2.31 -6.21 6.55
C TRP A 111 -2.43 -7.74 6.35
N VAL A 112 -2.70 -8.52 7.42
CA VAL A 112 -2.69 -10.01 7.39
C VAL A 112 -3.40 -10.66 6.19
N GLU A 113 -4.55 -10.14 5.75
CA GLU A 113 -5.26 -10.69 4.58
C GLU A 113 -4.55 -10.43 3.24
N ASP A 114 -3.78 -9.34 3.12
CA ASP A 114 -2.93 -9.09 1.96
C ASP A 114 -1.62 -9.89 2.05
N VAL A 115 -1.10 -10.12 3.26
CA VAL A 115 0.02 -11.04 3.51
C VAL A 115 -0.32 -12.45 3.04
N ARG A 116 -1.53 -12.97 3.34
CA ARG A 116 -1.97 -14.30 2.89
C ARG A 116 -2.03 -14.41 1.36
N LYS A 117 -2.42 -13.34 0.66
CA LYS A 117 -2.45 -13.31 -0.83
C LYS A 117 -1.05 -13.45 -1.45
N GLN A 118 -0.03 -12.81 -0.88
CA GLN A 118 1.37 -12.92 -1.35
C GLN A 118 1.85 -14.38 -1.37
N PHE A 119 1.46 -15.16 -0.37
CA PHE A 119 1.89 -16.56 -0.18
C PHE A 119 0.87 -17.58 -0.74
N THR A 120 0.29 -17.27 -1.91
CA THR A 120 -0.55 -18.22 -2.65
C THR A 120 0.30 -19.37 -3.20
N PHE A 121 0.14 -20.57 -2.63
CA PHE A 121 0.90 -21.77 -3.00
C PHE A 121 0.71 -22.18 -4.47
N ARG A 122 1.76 -22.80 -5.03
CA ARG A 122 1.72 -23.36 -6.38
C ARG A 122 0.71 -24.49 -6.51
N LYS A 123 -0.01 -24.55 -7.63
CA LYS A 123 -1.10 -25.51 -7.86
C LYS A 123 -0.71 -26.97 -7.67
N ASP A 124 0.54 -27.35 -7.98
CA ASP A 124 1.01 -28.72 -7.78
C ASP A 124 1.28 -29.05 -6.30
N LEU A 125 1.74 -28.08 -5.51
CA LEU A 125 1.89 -28.22 -4.05
C LEU A 125 0.52 -28.30 -3.36
N VAL A 126 -0.44 -27.48 -3.78
CA VAL A 126 -1.83 -27.55 -3.31
C VAL A 126 -2.47 -28.90 -3.64
N LYS A 127 -2.27 -29.44 -4.85
CA LYS A 127 -2.74 -30.79 -5.18
C LYS A 127 -2.09 -31.84 -4.29
N LYS A 128 -0.75 -31.84 -4.18
CA LYS A 128 0.00 -32.80 -3.36
C LYS A 128 -0.38 -32.74 -1.88
N SER A 129 -0.62 -31.55 -1.31
CA SER A 129 -1.02 -31.43 0.09
C SER A 129 -2.43 -31.95 0.34
N GLN A 130 -3.38 -31.63 -0.54
CA GLN A 130 -4.73 -32.19 -0.50
C GLN A 130 -4.73 -33.71 -0.69
N ASP A 131 -3.93 -34.24 -1.61
CA ASP A 131 -3.79 -35.68 -1.82
C ASP A 131 -3.16 -36.39 -0.60
N ILE A 132 -2.17 -35.77 0.06
CA ILE A 132 -1.64 -36.25 1.35
C ILE A 132 -2.74 -36.29 2.43
N LEU A 133 -3.48 -35.20 2.63
CA LEU A 133 -4.56 -35.15 3.63
C LEU A 133 -5.64 -36.21 3.36
N ARG A 134 -6.03 -36.41 2.09
CA ARG A 134 -7.00 -37.42 1.65
C ARG A 134 -6.61 -38.84 2.05
N THR A 135 -5.32 -39.22 2.04
CA THR A 135 -4.89 -40.56 2.47
C THR A 135 -5.27 -40.90 3.92
N TYR A 136 -5.48 -39.88 4.76
CA TYR A 136 -5.84 -40.03 6.17
C TYR A 136 -7.35 -39.89 6.45
N VAL A 137 -8.17 -39.48 5.46
CA VAL A 137 -9.63 -39.30 5.63
C VAL A 137 -10.37 -40.63 5.77
N LYS A 138 -9.97 -41.67 5.01
CA LYS A 138 -10.62 -43.01 5.02
C LYS A 138 -12.16 -42.96 5.06
N ASN A 139 -12.76 -42.17 4.17
CA ASN A 139 -14.21 -41.94 4.03
C ASN A 139 -14.91 -41.28 5.24
N SER A 140 -14.18 -40.78 6.25
CA SER A 140 -14.76 -40.08 7.40
C SER A 140 -15.12 -38.63 7.06
N THR A 141 -16.41 -38.33 6.93
CA THR A 141 -16.92 -36.96 6.79
C THR A 141 -16.73 -36.15 8.07
N GLY A 142 -16.33 -34.87 7.95
CA GLY A 142 -16.19 -33.97 9.10
C GLY A 142 -14.93 -34.20 9.95
N MET A 143 -13.86 -34.76 9.38
CA MET A 143 -12.54 -34.81 10.01
C MET A 143 -11.95 -33.40 10.17
N VAL A 144 -11.49 -33.04 11.37
CA VAL A 144 -10.76 -31.80 11.65
C VAL A 144 -9.25 -32.09 11.58
N PHE A 145 -8.53 -31.37 10.71
CA PHE A 145 -7.08 -31.48 10.60
C PHE A 145 -6.38 -30.47 11.50
N VAL A 146 -5.46 -30.95 12.32
CA VAL A 146 -4.58 -30.10 13.14
C VAL A 146 -3.14 -30.29 12.65
N GLY A 147 -2.56 -29.27 12.03
CA GLY A 147 -1.17 -29.30 11.57
C GLY A 147 -0.23 -29.21 12.77
N VAL A 148 0.71 -30.16 12.90
CA VAL A 148 1.68 -30.20 14.00
C VAL A 148 3.09 -30.01 13.45
N HIS A 149 3.78 -28.95 13.85
CA HIS A 149 5.16 -28.70 13.48
C HIS A 149 6.09 -28.92 14.68
N VAL A 150 7.10 -29.78 14.49
CA VAL A 150 8.09 -30.14 15.52
C VAL A 150 9.50 -29.76 15.06
N ARG A 151 10.20 -28.89 15.80
CA ARG A 151 11.53 -28.36 15.45
C ARG A 151 12.60 -28.78 16.44
N ARG A 152 13.53 -29.61 15.96
CA ARG A 152 14.61 -30.21 16.76
C ARG A 152 15.96 -29.93 16.09
N THR A 153 16.58 -30.93 15.46
CA THR A 153 17.92 -30.95 14.83
C THR A 153 18.88 -29.81 15.24
N ASP A 154 19.16 -28.85 14.36
CA ASP A 154 20.09 -27.73 14.61
C ASP A 154 19.59 -26.73 15.67
N TYR A 155 18.28 -26.62 15.84
CA TYR A 155 17.65 -25.68 16.76
C TYR A 155 17.71 -26.16 18.22
N ALA A 156 17.73 -27.47 18.45
CA ALA A 156 17.95 -28.04 19.78
C ALA A 156 19.31 -27.63 20.37
N GLY A 157 20.36 -27.60 19.53
CA GLY A 157 21.67 -27.08 19.90
C GLY A 157 21.67 -25.56 20.13
N TYR A 158 20.83 -24.81 19.41
CA TYR A 158 20.67 -23.37 19.61
C TYR A 158 19.97 -23.02 20.93
N LEU A 159 18.86 -23.69 21.25
CA LEU A 159 18.14 -23.49 22.51
C LEU A 159 19.03 -23.71 23.74
N ARG A 160 19.80 -24.81 23.72
CA ARG A 160 20.76 -25.11 24.80
C ARG A 160 21.88 -24.08 24.90
N ARG A 161 22.38 -23.54 23.78
CA ARG A 161 23.48 -22.55 23.78
C ARG A 161 23.07 -21.12 24.13
N LYS A 162 21.87 -20.68 23.73
CA LYS A 162 21.44 -19.27 23.88
C LYS A 162 20.49 -19.03 25.05
N TYR A 163 19.67 -20.03 25.41
CA TYR A 163 18.63 -19.89 26.43
C TYR A 163 18.76 -20.91 27.57
N SER A 164 19.74 -21.81 27.51
CA SER A 164 19.94 -22.91 28.46
C SER A 164 18.73 -23.85 28.63
N ILE A 165 17.81 -23.87 27.66
CA ILE A 165 16.61 -24.73 27.69
C ILE A 165 16.75 -25.94 26.76
N ASN A 166 16.02 -27.00 27.10
CA ASN A 166 15.82 -28.15 26.21
C ASN A 166 14.69 -27.88 25.19
N PRO A 167 14.67 -28.61 24.05
CA PRO A 167 13.54 -28.63 23.12
C PRO A 167 12.20 -28.95 23.78
N ALA A 168 11.10 -28.59 23.11
CA ALA A 168 9.76 -28.92 23.58
C ALA A 168 9.62 -30.43 23.89
N ASN A 169 9.10 -30.72 25.08
CA ASN A 169 8.86 -32.07 25.58
C ASN A 169 7.63 -32.68 24.87
N VAL A 170 7.59 -33.99 24.70
CA VAL A 170 6.41 -34.70 24.17
C VAL A 170 5.14 -34.41 25.00
N SER A 171 5.27 -34.13 26.30
CA SER A 171 4.15 -33.74 27.16
C SER A 171 3.42 -32.47 26.70
N PHE A 172 4.13 -31.47 26.16
CA PHE A 172 3.47 -30.28 25.56
C PHE A 172 2.59 -30.69 24.39
N TYR A 173 3.12 -31.49 23.48
CA TYR A 173 2.40 -31.96 22.30
C TYR A 173 1.19 -32.81 22.68
N TYR A 174 1.31 -33.69 23.69
CA TYR A 174 0.16 -34.46 24.18
C TYR A 174 -0.91 -33.59 24.84
N SER A 175 -0.56 -32.56 25.62
CA SER A 175 -1.54 -31.61 26.16
C SER A 175 -2.21 -30.77 25.06
N ALA A 176 -1.45 -30.31 24.07
CA ALA A 176 -1.97 -29.55 22.94
C ALA A 176 -2.85 -30.41 22.01
N MET A 177 -2.50 -31.68 21.79
CA MET A 177 -3.36 -32.66 21.11
C MET A 177 -4.65 -32.89 21.90
N LYS A 178 -4.56 -33.16 23.21
CA LYS A 178 -5.72 -33.41 24.06
C LYS A 178 -6.74 -32.26 24.02
N TYR A 179 -6.29 -30.99 23.99
CA TYR A 179 -7.21 -29.86 23.83
C TYR A 179 -8.11 -29.97 22.60
N TYR A 180 -7.56 -30.32 21.43
CA TYR A 180 -8.36 -30.50 20.22
C TYR A 180 -9.18 -31.80 20.25
N GLU A 181 -8.68 -32.88 20.86
CA GLU A 181 -9.43 -34.14 21.05
C GLU A 181 -10.64 -33.97 21.97
N ASP A 182 -10.53 -33.14 23.01
CA ASP A 182 -11.64 -32.80 23.92
C ASP A 182 -12.66 -31.85 23.24
N LYS A 183 -12.20 -31.04 22.27
CA LYS A 183 -12.99 -30.00 21.60
C LYS A 183 -13.72 -30.47 20.33
N HIS A 184 -13.18 -31.47 19.62
CA HIS A 184 -13.71 -31.93 18.33
C HIS A 184 -13.80 -33.46 18.29
N LYS A 185 -14.95 -34.00 17.83
CA LYS A 185 -15.21 -35.45 17.85
C LYS A 185 -14.30 -36.29 16.92
N ASN A 186 -13.89 -35.72 15.79
CA ASN A 186 -13.06 -36.38 14.77
C ASN A 186 -11.83 -35.51 14.48
N VAL A 187 -10.65 -35.90 14.99
CA VAL A 187 -9.40 -35.13 14.82
C VAL A 187 -8.28 -35.99 14.23
N ALA A 188 -7.59 -35.45 13.24
CA ALA A 188 -6.36 -35.99 12.67
C ALA A 188 -5.19 -35.00 12.85
N PHE A 189 -4.13 -35.41 13.52
CA PHE A 189 -2.93 -34.61 13.73
C PHE A 189 -1.92 -34.88 12.60
N ILE A 190 -1.66 -33.87 11.77
CA ILE A 190 -0.83 -33.97 10.58
C ILE A 190 0.55 -33.40 10.89
N LEU A 191 1.49 -34.29 11.20
CA LEU A 191 2.75 -33.92 11.86
C LEU A 191 3.92 -33.86 10.88
N THR A 192 4.61 -32.72 10.84
CA THR A 192 5.85 -32.50 10.07
C THR A 192 7.01 -32.20 11.03
N SER A 193 8.22 -32.61 10.66
CA SER A 193 9.41 -32.34 11.48
C SER A 193 10.72 -32.34 10.68
N ASP A 194 11.73 -31.67 11.22
CA ASP A 194 13.12 -31.88 10.83
C ASP A 194 13.73 -33.16 11.41
N ASP A 195 13.10 -33.74 12.45
CA ASP A 195 13.46 -34.98 13.13
C ASP A 195 12.27 -35.96 13.16
N ASN A 196 11.94 -36.50 11.98
CA ASN A 196 10.91 -37.53 11.84
C ASN A 196 11.22 -38.80 12.65
N LYS A 197 12.50 -39.08 12.99
CA LYS A 197 12.87 -40.25 13.81
C LYS A 197 12.35 -40.10 15.24
N TRP A 198 12.54 -38.94 15.86
CA TRP A 198 11.95 -38.65 17.17
C TRP A 198 10.41 -38.68 17.10
N CYS A 199 9.81 -38.06 16.10
CA CYS A 199 8.35 -38.01 15.98
C CYS A 199 7.72 -39.41 15.81
N ILE A 200 8.34 -40.30 15.03
CA ILE A 200 7.91 -41.69 14.90
C ILE A 200 8.06 -42.43 16.25
N LYS A 201 9.19 -42.26 16.95
CA LYS A 201 9.41 -42.90 18.26
C LYS A 201 8.33 -42.50 19.27
N GLU A 202 8.06 -41.21 19.41
CA GLU A 202 7.19 -40.71 20.47
C GLU A 202 5.69 -40.86 20.15
N PHE A 203 5.25 -40.60 18.91
CA PHE A 203 3.82 -40.50 18.56
C PHE A 203 3.22 -41.72 17.84
N SER A 204 4.02 -42.69 17.37
CA SER A 204 3.51 -43.82 16.55
C SER A 204 2.47 -44.72 17.25
N LYS A 205 2.28 -44.57 18.57
CA LYS A 205 1.25 -45.29 19.34
C LYS A 205 -0.14 -44.65 19.28
N LYS A 206 -0.30 -43.41 18.79
CA LYS A 206 -1.61 -42.78 18.58
C LYS A 206 -2.10 -43.00 17.16
N SER A 207 -3.27 -43.62 17.02
CA SER A 207 -3.89 -43.97 15.73
C SER A 207 -4.34 -42.76 14.89
N ASN A 208 -4.45 -41.58 15.51
CA ASN A 208 -4.86 -40.32 14.89
C ASN A 208 -3.70 -39.33 14.65
N VAL A 209 -2.44 -39.75 14.83
CA VAL A 209 -1.26 -38.92 14.56
C VAL A 209 -0.51 -39.44 13.33
N PHE A 210 -0.39 -38.61 12.31
CA PHE A 210 0.13 -38.97 10.99
C PHE A 210 1.42 -38.20 10.71
N VAL A 211 2.57 -38.88 10.86
CA VAL A 211 3.89 -38.29 10.55
C VAL A 211 4.11 -38.24 9.04
N VAL A 212 4.09 -37.04 8.49
CA VAL A 212 4.30 -36.74 7.07
C VAL A 212 5.77 -36.94 6.70
N GLY A 213 6.04 -37.46 5.50
CA GLY A 213 7.40 -37.76 5.05
C GLY A 213 8.06 -38.94 5.79
N LYS A 214 7.27 -39.91 6.28
CA LYS A 214 7.74 -41.10 7.02
C LYS A 214 8.60 -42.06 6.19
N GLN A 215 8.37 -42.15 4.88
CA GLN A 215 9.13 -43.02 3.96
C GLN A 215 10.20 -42.24 3.18
N PHE A 216 9.80 -41.10 2.59
CA PHE A 216 10.69 -40.20 1.87
C PHE A 216 10.51 -38.78 2.42
N ARG A 217 11.60 -38.02 2.53
CA ARG A 217 11.55 -36.64 3.04
C ARG A 217 10.93 -35.71 2.00
N ASN A 218 9.88 -35.00 2.38
CA ASN A 218 9.25 -33.95 1.58
C ASN A 218 10.18 -32.74 1.38
N SER A 219 9.82 -31.87 0.44
CA SER A 219 10.39 -30.53 0.37
C SER A 219 9.76 -29.62 1.44
N PRO A 220 10.51 -28.63 2.00
CA PRO A 220 9.95 -27.69 2.97
C PRO A 220 8.74 -26.90 2.44
N SER A 221 8.61 -26.72 1.12
CA SER A 221 7.46 -26.08 0.49
C SER A 221 6.21 -26.96 0.51
N LEU A 222 6.37 -28.28 0.39
CA LEU A 222 5.25 -29.24 0.46
C LEU A 222 4.78 -29.44 1.90
N ASP A 223 5.70 -29.59 2.85
CA ASP A 223 5.34 -29.70 4.27
C ASP A 223 4.60 -28.44 4.76
N LEU A 224 5.01 -27.24 4.30
CA LEU A 224 4.32 -25.99 4.61
C LEU A 224 2.93 -25.93 3.98
N ALA A 225 2.77 -26.42 2.73
CA ALA A 225 1.49 -26.52 2.05
C ALA A 225 0.54 -27.57 2.65
N VAL A 226 1.07 -28.57 3.37
CA VAL A 226 0.30 -29.56 4.15
C VAL A 226 -0.18 -28.95 5.46
N LEU A 227 0.70 -28.31 6.23
CA LEU A 227 0.29 -27.64 7.48
C LEU A 227 -0.71 -26.49 7.21
N ALA A 228 -0.46 -25.67 6.19
CA ALA A 228 -1.34 -24.55 5.82
C ALA A 228 -2.69 -24.99 5.24
N ALA A 229 -2.86 -26.27 4.90
CA ALA A 229 -4.12 -26.86 4.48
C ALA A 229 -4.91 -27.51 5.64
N CYS A 230 -4.37 -27.48 6.86
CA CYS A 230 -5.07 -27.94 8.07
C CYS A 230 -6.01 -26.85 8.63
N ASN A 231 -7.00 -27.25 9.44
CA ASN A 231 -7.97 -26.33 10.05
C ASN A 231 -7.37 -25.54 11.22
N HIS A 232 -6.51 -26.20 12.02
CA HIS A 232 -5.90 -25.67 13.23
C HIS A 232 -4.40 -26.00 13.28
N SER A 233 -3.65 -25.40 14.21
CA SER A 233 -2.20 -25.59 14.33
C SER A 233 -1.72 -25.88 15.75
N ILE A 234 -0.64 -26.66 15.82
CA ILE A 234 0.25 -26.82 16.98
C ILE A 234 1.67 -26.64 16.47
N PHE A 235 2.47 -25.78 17.09
CA PHE A 235 3.92 -25.74 16.84
C PHE A 235 4.72 -25.51 18.13
N ASP A 236 6.01 -25.80 18.12
CA ASP A 236 6.87 -25.40 19.24
C ASP A 236 7.31 -23.93 19.14
N TYR A 237 8.24 -23.63 18.24
CA TYR A 237 8.86 -22.32 18.14
C TYR A 237 9.44 -22.03 16.74
N GLY A 238 9.72 -20.76 16.49
CA GLY A 238 10.42 -20.30 15.30
C GLY A 238 9.52 -20.07 14.08
N THR A 239 10.13 -19.44 13.07
CA THR A 239 9.46 -18.77 11.95
C THR A 239 8.61 -19.67 11.06
N TYR A 240 8.99 -20.94 10.87
CA TYR A 240 8.30 -21.86 9.97
C TYR A 240 6.97 -22.35 10.57
N GLY A 241 6.95 -22.68 11.87
CA GLY A 241 5.72 -23.00 12.59
C GLY A 241 4.75 -21.82 12.61
N GLY A 242 5.26 -20.62 12.90
CA GLY A 242 4.47 -19.38 12.82
C GLY A 242 3.84 -19.14 11.43
N TRP A 243 4.60 -19.33 10.34
CA TRP A 243 4.02 -19.23 8.98
C TRP A 243 2.95 -20.27 8.70
N SER A 244 3.13 -21.51 9.15
CA SER A 244 2.12 -22.54 8.94
C SER A 244 0.78 -22.20 9.60
N ALA A 245 0.82 -21.64 10.83
CA ALA A 245 -0.35 -21.16 11.55
C ALA A 245 -1.00 -19.94 10.87
N ILE A 246 -0.21 -18.95 10.42
CA ILE A 246 -0.72 -17.76 9.73
C ILE A 246 -1.41 -18.11 8.41
N LEU A 247 -0.89 -19.08 7.66
CA LEU A 247 -1.47 -19.48 6.37
C LEU A 247 -2.73 -20.34 6.56
N ALA A 248 -2.75 -21.27 7.52
CA ALA A 248 -3.97 -21.97 7.92
C ALA A 248 -5.06 -20.99 8.42
N GLY A 249 -4.69 -20.06 9.30
CA GLY A 249 -5.56 -18.98 9.80
C GLY A 249 -6.67 -19.42 10.75
N GLY A 250 -6.55 -20.61 11.36
CA GLY A 250 -7.42 -21.07 12.43
C GLY A 250 -6.74 -21.05 13.80
N GLU A 251 -7.44 -21.60 14.80
CA GLU A 251 -6.91 -21.72 16.17
C GLU A 251 -5.53 -22.39 16.21
N THR A 252 -4.67 -21.89 17.11
CA THR A 252 -3.26 -22.24 17.17
C THR A 252 -2.78 -22.33 18.62
N ILE A 253 -2.10 -23.43 18.97
CA ILE A 253 -1.39 -23.60 20.25
C ILE A 253 0.11 -23.62 19.98
N PHE A 254 0.91 -22.93 20.81
CA PHE A 254 2.37 -22.89 20.64
C PHE A 254 3.15 -23.07 21.96
N TYR A 255 4.42 -23.49 21.88
CA TYR A 255 5.24 -23.76 23.07
C TYR A 255 5.85 -22.48 23.63
N HIS A 256 5.20 -21.92 24.66
CA HIS A 256 5.64 -20.70 25.31
C HIS A 256 6.96 -20.86 26.09
N ILE A 257 8.05 -20.31 25.56
CA ILE A 257 9.35 -20.24 26.25
C ILE A 257 9.29 -19.15 27.34
N LYS A 258 9.27 -19.54 28.62
CA LYS A 258 9.19 -18.60 29.77
C LYS A 258 10.31 -17.56 29.85
N ALA A 259 11.42 -17.73 29.14
CA ALA A 259 12.54 -16.79 29.12
C ALA A 259 12.34 -15.56 28.20
N PHE A 260 11.17 -15.41 27.55
CA PHE A 260 10.96 -14.42 26.48
C PHE A 260 10.20 -13.14 26.84
N ILE A 261 9.63 -13.00 28.04
CA ILE A 261 8.73 -11.89 28.35
C ILE A 261 9.01 -11.29 29.75
N PRO A 262 9.17 -9.96 29.90
CA PRO A 262 9.09 -9.30 31.20
C PRO A 262 7.64 -9.32 31.78
N PRO A 263 7.42 -9.11 33.09
CA PRO A 263 6.19 -9.57 33.77
C PRO A 263 4.84 -8.92 33.42
N HIS A 264 4.73 -8.09 32.38
CA HIS A 264 3.57 -7.21 32.12
C HIS A 264 2.68 -7.61 30.93
N MET A 265 2.88 -8.78 30.30
CA MET A 265 2.05 -9.24 29.16
C MET A 265 1.22 -10.49 29.50
N VAL A 266 0.44 -10.43 30.59
CA VAL A 266 -0.56 -11.46 30.93
C VAL A 266 -1.91 -10.79 31.22
N THR A 267 -2.67 -10.51 30.15
CA THR A 267 -4.11 -10.17 30.20
C THR A 267 -4.85 -10.90 29.08
N SER A 268 -6.17 -11.02 29.19
CA SER A 268 -6.96 -12.07 28.50
C SER A 268 -7.76 -11.56 27.29
N GLY A 269 -7.60 -12.23 26.15
CA GLY A 269 -8.40 -12.03 24.94
C GLY A 269 -7.91 -12.93 23.79
N PRO A 270 -8.80 -13.48 22.93
CA PRO A 270 -8.39 -14.48 21.95
C PRO A 270 -7.74 -13.89 20.68
N LEU A 271 -6.91 -14.72 20.03
CA LEU A 271 -6.26 -14.49 18.72
C LEU A 271 -5.24 -13.34 18.65
N LEU A 272 -4.05 -13.58 19.22
CA LEU A 272 -2.78 -13.16 18.62
C LEU A 272 -1.64 -14.09 19.09
N VAL A 273 -0.76 -14.49 18.16
CA VAL A 273 0.41 -15.35 18.43
C VAL A 273 1.66 -14.51 18.24
N GLU A 274 2.26 -14.08 19.36
CA GLU A 274 3.52 -13.34 19.35
C GLU A 274 4.71 -14.28 19.07
N VAL A 275 5.65 -13.85 18.24
CA VAL A 275 6.79 -14.68 17.80
C VAL A 275 8.12 -13.93 17.96
N ILE A 276 8.70 -14.08 19.15
CA ILE A 276 10.13 -14.37 19.38
C ILE A 276 11.11 -13.63 18.45
N GLU A 277 11.63 -12.48 18.90
CA GLU A 277 12.88 -11.91 18.37
C GLU A 277 14.05 -12.90 18.51
N SER A 278 14.98 -12.95 17.54
CA SER A 278 16.32 -13.46 17.88
C SER A 278 17.47 -12.89 17.05
N THR A 279 18.39 -12.21 17.74
CA THR A 279 19.66 -11.67 17.23
C THR A 279 20.66 -12.76 16.83
N TRP A 280 21.47 -12.49 15.80
CA TRP A 280 22.52 -13.37 15.27
C TRP A 280 23.70 -12.58 14.68
N PHE A 281 24.89 -13.18 14.75
CA PHE A 281 26.16 -12.71 14.19
C PHE A 281 27.05 -13.93 13.83
N CYS A 282 28.26 -13.67 13.31
CA CYS A 282 29.35 -14.62 12.96
C CYS A 282 29.30 -15.31 11.56
N PRO A 283 30.48 -15.69 10.99
CA PRO A 283 30.71 -15.55 9.53
C PRO A 283 31.37 -16.78 8.84
N LEU A 284 31.85 -16.59 7.59
CA LEU A 284 32.72 -17.48 6.78
C LEU A 284 32.03 -18.76 6.23
N ALA A 285 32.38 -19.32 5.05
CA ALA A 285 33.24 -18.89 3.93
C ALA A 285 32.72 -19.48 2.58
N ALA A 286 33.38 -19.19 1.45
CA ALA A 286 32.91 -19.51 0.10
C ALA A 286 33.20 -20.95 -0.40
N ARG A 287 32.45 -21.40 -1.42
CA ARG A 287 32.83 -22.39 -2.46
C ARG A 287 31.88 -22.32 -3.67
N THR A 288 32.12 -23.12 -4.72
CA THR A 288 31.96 -22.70 -6.13
C THR A 288 31.26 -23.70 -7.08
N PHE A 289 30.51 -23.15 -8.07
CA PHE A 289 30.26 -23.68 -9.44
C PHE A 289 29.23 -24.86 -9.63
N PRO A 290 28.70 -25.12 -10.88
CA PRO A 290 27.29 -25.53 -11.11
C PRO A 290 27.04 -26.64 -12.18
N VAL A 291 25.84 -26.68 -12.82
CA VAL A 291 25.46 -27.20 -14.19
C VAL A 291 24.31 -28.26 -14.31
N CYS A 292 23.53 -28.13 -15.40
CA CYS A 292 22.37 -28.83 -16.02
C CYS A 292 22.09 -30.35 -15.82
N CYS A 293 20.81 -30.79 -15.97
CA CYS A 293 20.25 -31.40 -17.21
C CYS A 293 18.75 -31.85 -17.09
N THR A 294 18.22 -32.68 -18.01
CA THR A 294 16.80 -33.13 -18.17
C THR A 294 16.73 -34.65 -18.55
N ILE A 295 15.68 -35.35 -19.07
CA ILE A 295 14.48 -35.10 -19.92
C ILE A 295 13.39 -36.21 -19.69
N GLU A 296 12.13 -35.95 -20.11
CA GLU A 296 11.02 -36.88 -20.50
C GLU A 296 10.24 -37.81 -19.52
N LEU A 297 8.90 -37.82 -19.68
CA LEU A 297 8.12 -39.01 -20.10
C LEU A 297 6.69 -38.62 -20.57
N SER A 298 6.17 -39.26 -21.62
CA SER A 298 4.79 -39.09 -22.11
C SER A 298 4.35 -40.23 -23.03
N ARG A 299 3.03 -40.47 -23.22
CA ARG A 299 2.46 -41.00 -24.49
C ARG A 299 0.93 -40.95 -24.60
N GLN A 300 0.16 -41.41 -23.61
CA GLN A 300 -1.31 -41.56 -23.75
C GLN A 300 -2.07 -40.22 -23.86
N HIS A 301 -1.62 -39.18 -23.15
CA HIS A 301 -2.26 -37.85 -23.16
C HIS A 301 -2.10 -37.07 -24.49
N TYR A 302 -1.29 -37.60 -25.43
CA TYR A 302 -0.98 -36.93 -26.70
C TYR A 302 -2.12 -37.07 -27.74
N ILE A 303 -2.72 -38.26 -27.84
CA ILE A 303 -3.66 -38.60 -28.93
C ILE A 303 -4.96 -37.79 -28.81
N PHE A 304 -5.53 -37.69 -27.61
CA PHE A 304 -6.78 -36.96 -27.37
C PHE A 304 -6.67 -35.46 -27.67
N ASN A 305 -5.58 -34.82 -27.24
CA ASN A 305 -5.35 -33.40 -27.53
C ASN A 305 -5.10 -33.15 -29.03
N ARG A 306 -4.40 -34.06 -29.72
CA ARG A 306 -4.14 -33.94 -31.16
C ARG A 306 -5.41 -34.00 -32.02
N ALA A 307 -6.47 -34.66 -31.54
CA ALA A 307 -7.78 -34.64 -32.18
C ALA A 307 -8.45 -33.25 -32.04
N LEU A 308 -8.42 -32.68 -30.84
CA LEU A 308 -8.98 -31.35 -30.56
C LEU A 308 -8.23 -30.24 -31.30
N ASP A 309 -6.89 -30.25 -31.29
CA ASP A 309 -6.08 -29.27 -32.01
C ASP A 309 -6.43 -29.25 -33.51
N ARG A 310 -6.68 -30.42 -34.12
CA ARG A 310 -7.05 -30.54 -35.55
C ARG A 310 -8.44 -29.97 -35.86
N ILE A 311 -9.37 -29.96 -34.90
CA ILE A 311 -10.71 -29.35 -35.03
C ILE A 311 -10.63 -27.82 -34.97
N PHE A 312 -9.61 -27.24 -34.31
CA PHE A 312 -9.49 -25.81 -34.08
C PHE A 312 -8.38 -25.09 -34.88
N SER A 313 -7.61 -25.79 -35.74
CA SER A 313 -6.47 -25.20 -36.45
C SER A 313 -6.47 -25.37 -37.97
N GLU A 314 -7.25 -24.54 -38.67
CA GLU A 314 -7.00 -24.23 -40.08
C GLU A 314 -6.89 -22.72 -40.37
N SER A 315 -5.97 -22.39 -41.28
CA SER A 315 -5.68 -21.08 -41.90
C SER A 315 -4.98 -19.99 -41.05
N HIS A 316 -3.64 -19.97 -41.16
CA HIS A 316 -2.88 -18.72 -41.30
C HIS A 316 -2.43 -18.60 -42.77
N GLN A 317 -2.62 -17.44 -43.41
CA GLN A 317 -1.53 -16.55 -43.89
C GLN A 317 -2.00 -15.42 -44.84
N ASP A 318 -1.61 -14.20 -44.47
CA ASP A 318 -1.03 -13.13 -45.29
C ASP A 318 -1.76 -12.36 -46.43
N LEU A 319 -1.20 -11.15 -46.65
CA LEU A 319 -1.32 -10.20 -47.78
C LEU A 319 -2.61 -9.37 -48.01
N LYS A 320 -2.58 -8.17 -47.39
CA LYS A 320 -2.92 -6.81 -47.93
C LYS A 320 -4.30 -6.51 -48.59
N LYS A 321 -4.77 -5.29 -48.28
CA LYS A 321 -5.93 -4.53 -48.79
C LYS A 321 -7.30 -4.93 -48.22
N SER A 322 -8.21 -3.95 -48.22
CA SER A 322 -9.44 -3.92 -47.43
C SER A 322 -10.69 -4.22 -48.26
N PHE A 323 -11.36 -5.32 -47.94
CA PHE A 323 -12.73 -5.63 -48.35
C PHE A 323 -13.48 -6.26 -47.15
N PRO A 324 -14.82 -6.21 -47.10
CA PRO A 324 -15.58 -6.70 -45.95
C PRO A 324 -15.41 -8.22 -45.77
N GLN A 325 -14.74 -8.61 -44.69
CA GLN A 325 -14.54 -10.02 -44.36
C GLN A 325 -15.89 -10.71 -44.08
N ARG A 326 -16.10 -11.85 -44.76
CA ARG A 326 -17.20 -12.78 -44.50
C ARG A 326 -16.69 -13.80 -43.49
N HIS A 327 -17.29 -13.85 -42.31
CA HIS A 327 -16.88 -14.79 -41.28
C HIS A 327 -17.82 -16.00 -41.28
N ILE A 328 -17.24 -17.19 -41.16
CA ILE A 328 -17.95 -18.45 -40.98
C ILE A 328 -17.65 -18.92 -39.55
N PHE A 329 -18.66 -19.21 -38.76
CA PHE A 329 -18.51 -19.67 -37.37
C PHE A 329 -19.63 -20.60 -36.93
N ARG A 330 -19.33 -21.45 -35.96
CA ARG A 330 -20.27 -22.37 -35.30
C ARG A 330 -21.36 -21.58 -34.55
N ASN A 331 -22.63 -21.80 -34.86
CA ASN A 331 -23.74 -21.05 -34.28
C ASN A 331 -24.32 -21.75 -33.04
N PHE A 332 -23.83 -21.37 -31.86
CA PHE A 332 -24.27 -21.92 -30.57
C PHE A 332 -25.56 -21.26 -30.01
N LYS A 333 -26.30 -20.43 -30.79
CA LYS A 333 -27.49 -19.72 -30.26
C LYS A 333 -28.56 -20.66 -29.68
N ASN A 334 -28.69 -21.85 -30.25
CA ASN A 334 -29.65 -22.88 -29.83
C ASN A 334 -28.95 -24.11 -29.21
N TYR A 335 -27.67 -23.98 -28.82
CA TYR A 335 -26.92 -25.06 -28.19
C TYR A 335 -27.31 -25.15 -26.71
N THR A 336 -27.78 -26.32 -26.27
CA THR A 336 -27.83 -26.71 -24.86
C THR A 336 -26.73 -27.73 -24.60
N PHE A 337 -26.23 -27.79 -23.36
CA PHE A 337 -25.25 -28.82 -23.00
C PHE A 337 -25.93 -30.19 -22.88
N GLU A 338 -27.17 -30.20 -22.43
CA GLU A 338 -27.98 -31.37 -22.12
C GLU A 338 -28.41 -32.14 -23.36
N ASP A 339 -28.80 -31.46 -24.46
CA ASP A 339 -29.12 -32.12 -25.73
C ASP A 339 -27.86 -32.68 -26.39
N PHE A 340 -26.77 -31.90 -26.41
CA PHE A 340 -25.48 -32.33 -26.97
C PHE A 340 -24.90 -33.51 -26.21
N HIS A 341 -24.98 -33.51 -24.87
CA HIS A 341 -24.46 -34.59 -24.04
C HIS A 341 -25.29 -35.88 -24.22
N ARG A 342 -26.62 -35.77 -24.29
CA ARG A 342 -27.52 -36.89 -24.60
C ARG A 342 -27.21 -37.52 -25.96
N ASP A 343 -27.09 -36.71 -27.01
CA ASP A 343 -26.77 -37.20 -28.35
C ASP A 343 -25.31 -37.70 -28.49
N LEU A 344 -24.42 -37.30 -27.58
CA LEU A 344 -23.07 -37.86 -27.43
C LEU A 344 -23.08 -39.23 -26.70
N GLU A 345 -23.98 -39.44 -25.73
CA GLU A 345 -24.11 -40.71 -25.00
C GLU A 345 -24.76 -41.82 -25.85
N PHE A 346 -25.69 -41.47 -26.74
CA PHE A 346 -26.28 -42.41 -27.71
C PHE A 346 -25.41 -42.68 -28.95
N LEU A 347 -24.18 -42.18 -28.96
CA LEU A 347 -23.28 -42.26 -30.12
C LEU A 347 -22.55 -43.61 -30.14
N SER A 348 -23.18 -44.62 -30.75
CA SER A 348 -22.64 -45.98 -30.90
C SER A 348 -21.19 -45.99 -31.40
N LEU A 349 -20.38 -46.84 -30.74
CA LEU A 349 -18.97 -47.07 -31.03
C LEU A 349 -18.69 -48.52 -31.47
N ASP A 350 -19.71 -49.35 -31.66
CA ASP A 350 -19.58 -50.80 -31.85
C ASP A 350 -18.74 -51.15 -33.10
N ASP A 351 -18.89 -50.36 -34.17
CA ASP A 351 -18.09 -50.46 -35.40
C ASP A 351 -16.58 -50.29 -35.15
N THR A 352 -16.19 -49.51 -34.12
CA THR A 352 -14.78 -49.22 -33.81
C THR A 352 -14.05 -50.40 -33.17
N TYR A 353 -14.78 -51.37 -32.61
CA TYR A 353 -14.20 -52.51 -31.90
C TYR A 353 -13.52 -53.52 -32.85
N TYR A 354 -13.84 -53.45 -34.15
CA TYR A 354 -13.34 -54.35 -35.19
C TYR A 354 -12.26 -53.72 -36.10
N VAL A 355 -11.81 -52.50 -35.80
CA VAL A 355 -10.85 -51.74 -36.63
C VAL A 355 -9.43 -51.86 -36.08
N ASN A 356 -8.53 -52.51 -36.82
CA ASN A 356 -7.15 -52.79 -36.37
C ASN A 356 -6.14 -51.63 -36.58
N ASP A 357 -6.56 -50.48 -37.13
CA ASP A 357 -5.70 -49.29 -37.30
C ASP A 357 -6.21 -48.10 -36.47
N SER A 358 -5.32 -47.59 -35.61
CA SER A 358 -5.56 -46.43 -34.76
C SER A 358 -5.80 -45.12 -35.52
N ASN A 359 -5.32 -44.98 -36.76
CA ASN A 359 -5.64 -43.82 -37.59
C ASN A 359 -7.08 -43.87 -38.09
N ASN A 360 -7.55 -45.03 -38.54
CA ASN A 360 -8.91 -45.22 -39.02
C ASN A 360 -9.94 -45.09 -37.88
N ILE A 361 -9.62 -45.56 -36.67
CA ILE A 361 -10.43 -45.28 -35.45
C ILE A 361 -10.51 -43.76 -35.20
N LEU A 362 -9.39 -43.04 -35.30
CA LEU A 362 -9.35 -41.60 -35.08
C LEU A 362 -10.18 -40.84 -36.11
N GLU A 363 -10.12 -41.20 -37.39
CA GLU A 363 -10.93 -40.56 -38.44
C GLU A 363 -12.42 -40.86 -38.28
N LEU A 364 -12.81 -42.09 -37.91
CA LEU A 364 -14.21 -42.43 -37.60
C LEU A 364 -14.76 -41.60 -36.42
N LEU A 365 -13.96 -41.41 -35.36
CA LEU A 365 -14.32 -40.59 -34.21
C LEU A 365 -14.41 -39.10 -34.56
N VAL A 366 -13.46 -38.58 -35.35
CA VAL A 366 -13.46 -37.16 -35.77
C VAL A 366 -14.68 -36.86 -36.66
N ASP A 367 -15.02 -37.73 -37.61
CA ASP A 367 -16.21 -37.57 -38.45
C ASP A 367 -17.52 -37.65 -37.63
N ARG A 368 -17.66 -38.65 -36.74
CA ARG A 368 -18.84 -38.77 -35.87
C ARG A 368 -19.02 -37.56 -34.96
N LEU A 369 -17.93 -37.06 -34.35
CA LEU A 369 -17.96 -35.84 -33.54
C LEU A 369 -18.25 -34.59 -34.39
N ALA A 370 -17.70 -34.48 -35.60
CA ALA A 370 -17.97 -33.35 -36.50
C ALA A 370 -19.47 -33.26 -36.84
N ARG A 371 -20.12 -34.39 -37.18
CA ARG A 371 -21.57 -34.46 -37.41
C ARG A 371 -22.39 -34.06 -36.19
N LEU A 372 -21.95 -34.45 -34.99
CA LEU A 372 -22.61 -34.01 -33.75
C LEU A 372 -22.48 -32.49 -33.55
N PHE A 373 -21.30 -31.90 -33.79
CA PHE A 373 -21.14 -30.45 -33.78
C PHE A 373 -21.92 -29.74 -34.90
N ASP A 374 -22.13 -30.37 -36.07
CA ASP A 374 -23.02 -29.86 -37.11
C ASP A 374 -24.50 -29.86 -36.68
N LYS A 375 -24.94 -30.88 -35.92
CA LYS A 375 -26.30 -30.98 -35.39
C LYS A 375 -26.62 -29.89 -34.36
N HIS A 376 -25.76 -29.71 -33.35
CA HIS A 376 -26.05 -28.79 -32.22
C HIS A 376 -25.45 -27.38 -32.37
N ALA A 377 -24.48 -27.20 -33.27
CA ALA A 377 -23.82 -25.92 -33.51
C ALA A 377 -23.51 -25.72 -35.01
N PRO A 378 -24.53 -25.68 -35.89
CA PRO A 378 -24.33 -25.60 -37.34
C PRO A 378 -23.50 -24.39 -37.76
N TRP A 379 -22.74 -24.52 -38.85
CA TRP A 379 -21.97 -23.43 -39.43
C TRP A 379 -22.88 -22.32 -39.97
N CYS A 380 -22.68 -21.09 -39.51
CA CYS A 380 -23.33 -19.89 -40.04
C CYS A 380 -22.31 -18.96 -40.70
N ARG A 381 -22.73 -18.28 -41.78
CA ARG A 381 -21.92 -17.32 -42.53
C ARG A 381 -22.50 -15.92 -42.39
N VAL A 382 -21.72 -14.97 -41.85
CA VAL A 382 -22.15 -13.59 -41.58
C VAL A 382 -21.26 -12.59 -42.32
N THR A 383 -21.87 -11.53 -42.86
CA THR A 383 -21.16 -10.40 -43.50
C THR A 383 -21.56 -9.12 -42.77
N PHE A 384 -20.58 -8.38 -42.23
CA PHE A 384 -20.84 -7.25 -41.33
C PHE A 384 -21.18 -5.94 -42.07
N GLY A 385 -22.44 -5.81 -42.51
CA GLY A 385 -23.05 -4.49 -42.76
C GLY A 385 -23.39 -3.80 -41.44
N LYS A 386 -23.00 -2.54 -41.25
CA LYS A 386 -23.22 -1.81 -39.98
C LYS A 386 -24.73 -1.61 -39.71
N LYS A 387 -25.19 -2.13 -38.57
CA LYS A 387 -26.43 -1.74 -37.89
C LYS A 387 -26.07 -1.08 -36.53
N PRO A 388 -27.03 -0.42 -35.84
CA PRO A 388 -26.75 0.37 -34.63
C PRO A 388 -26.10 -0.45 -33.51
N ALA A 389 -25.35 0.23 -32.64
CA ALA A 389 -24.64 -0.38 -31.52
C ALA A 389 -25.42 -0.24 -30.20
N PRO A 390 -26.23 -1.23 -29.77
CA PRO A 390 -26.96 -1.16 -28.50
C PRO A 390 -26.03 -1.21 -27.27
N TRP A 391 -24.78 -1.64 -27.44
CA TRP A 391 -23.72 -1.57 -26.42
C TRP A 391 -23.19 -0.14 -26.21
N LEU A 392 -23.58 0.84 -27.02
CA LEU A 392 -23.16 2.23 -26.91
C LEU A 392 -23.96 2.99 -25.83
N THR A 393 -23.87 2.52 -24.58
CA THR A 393 -24.45 3.18 -23.40
C THR A 393 -23.87 4.59 -23.20
N ASP A 394 -24.53 5.47 -22.45
CA ASP A 394 -24.02 6.83 -22.25
C ASP A 394 -22.66 6.89 -21.53
N ASN A 395 -22.37 5.91 -20.66
CA ASN A 395 -21.01 5.72 -20.11
C ASN A 395 -19.99 5.35 -21.19
N ILE A 396 -20.35 4.50 -22.16
CA ILE A 396 -19.46 4.17 -23.28
C ILE A 396 -19.36 5.32 -24.29
N LYS A 397 -20.42 6.13 -24.49
CA LYS A 397 -20.34 7.40 -25.23
C LYS A 397 -19.42 8.39 -24.52
N LEU A 398 -19.46 8.47 -23.18
CA LEU A 398 -18.54 9.28 -22.36
C LEU A 398 -17.11 8.80 -22.50
N LEU A 399 -16.83 7.51 -22.33
CA LEU A 399 -15.50 6.92 -22.52
C LEU A 399 -14.98 7.11 -23.96
N ILE A 400 -15.84 7.06 -24.97
CA ILE A 400 -15.50 7.38 -26.36
C ILE A 400 -15.22 8.88 -26.52
N LYS A 401 -16.03 9.76 -25.93
CA LYS A 401 -15.81 11.22 -25.95
C LYS A 401 -14.56 11.62 -25.18
N TRP A 402 -14.20 10.91 -24.12
CA TRP A 402 -12.94 11.04 -23.40
C TRP A 402 -11.76 10.51 -24.21
N ARG A 403 -11.87 9.32 -24.82
CA ARG A 403 -10.89 8.75 -25.75
C ARG A 403 -10.64 9.68 -26.94
N ASP A 404 -11.68 10.31 -27.47
CA ASP A 404 -11.59 11.13 -28.67
C ASP A 404 -11.16 12.57 -28.34
N LYS A 405 -11.50 13.11 -27.16
CA LYS A 405 -10.84 14.29 -26.56
C LYS A 405 -9.36 14.01 -26.23
N ALA A 406 -9.04 12.80 -25.77
CA ALA A 406 -7.68 12.36 -25.55
C ALA A 406 -6.93 12.15 -26.88
N LYS A 407 -7.59 11.71 -27.96
CA LYS A 407 -7.01 11.68 -29.30
C LYS A 407 -6.86 13.05 -29.93
N SER A 408 -7.75 14.02 -29.67
CA SER A 408 -7.55 15.40 -30.12
C SER A 408 -6.46 16.11 -29.32
N LYS A 409 -6.24 15.74 -28.04
CA LYS A 409 -5.05 16.15 -27.25
C LYS A 409 -3.77 15.41 -27.68
N SER A 410 -3.85 14.11 -27.98
CA SER A 410 -2.70 13.29 -28.42
C SER A 410 -2.38 13.45 -29.90
N ALA A 411 -3.21 14.17 -30.66
CA ALA A 411 -2.84 14.80 -31.93
C ALA A 411 -1.91 16.00 -31.66
N LEU A 412 -0.84 15.74 -30.91
CA LEU A 412 0.18 16.72 -30.56
C LEU A 412 0.75 17.33 -31.85
N PRO A 413 0.69 18.65 -32.02
CA PRO A 413 1.54 19.32 -32.99
C PRO A 413 2.99 18.97 -32.69
N LYS A 414 3.81 18.70 -33.71
CA LYS A 414 5.27 18.46 -33.55
C LYS A 414 6.04 19.77 -33.23
N THR A 415 5.40 20.70 -32.52
CA THR A 415 5.77 22.12 -32.38
C THR A 415 5.32 22.64 -31.01
N GLY A 416 6.08 22.32 -29.96
CA GLY A 416 5.81 22.69 -28.58
C GLY A 416 6.73 21.94 -27.61
N CYS A 417 6.51 22.15 -26.32
CA CYS A 417 7.32 21.56 -25.25
C CYS A 417 6.48 20.65 -24.36
N SER A 418 7.13 19.61 -23.85
CA SER A 418 6.56 18.60 -22.97
C SER A 418 7.62 18.19 -21.97
N ILE A 419 7.42 18.53 -20.70
CA ILE A 419 8.32 18.17 -19.58
C ILE A 419 7.50 17.47 -18.50
N SER A 420 8.14 16.64 -17.67
CA SER A 420 7.47 15.93 -16.57
C SER A 420 8.02 16.39 -15.23
N VAL A 421 7.14 16.71 -14.26
CA VAL A 421 7.55 17.09 -12.89
C VAL A 421 8.28 15.96 -12.17
N ASN A 422 8.15 14.71 -12.64
CA ASN A 422 8.77 13.52 -12.08
C ASN A 422 10.12 13.14 -12.74
N GLU A 423 10.53 13.83 -13.81
CA GLU A 423 11.70 13.43 -14.63
C GLU A 423 12.61 14.60 -15.04
N HIS A 424 12.07 15.81 -15.21
CA HIS A 424 12.74 16.92 -15.89
C HIS A 424 13.03 18.13 -15.00
N LEU A 425 12.50 18.16 -13.77
CA LEU A 425 12.74 19.23 -12.79
C LEU A 425 13.88 18.77 -11.87
N LEU A 426 15.03 19.45 -11.92
CA LEU A 426 16.20 19.12 -11.09
C LEU A 426 16.09 19.72 -9.69
N ASP A 427 16.51 18.96 -8.68
CA ASP A 427 16.66 19.47 -7.32
C ASP A 427 17.95 20.32 -7.15
N PRO A 428 17.89 21.42 -6.38
CA PRO A 428 16.69 22.10 -5.87
C PRO A 428 15.98 22.88 -6.99
N GLN A 429 14.68 22.67 -7.16
CA GLN A 429 13.96 23.12 -8.37
C GLN A 429 13.51 24.59 -8.31
N PRO A 430 13.46 25.31 -9.45
CA PRO A 430 12.81 26.61 -9.53
C PRO A 430 11.29 26.48 -9.42
N LEU A 431 10.63 27.58 -9.08
CA LEU A 431 9.19 27.73 -9.29
C LEU A 431 8.94 27.96 -10.79
N LEU A 432 8.02 27.20 -11.37
CA LEU A 432 7.51 27.40 -12.73
C LEU A 432 6.24 28.23 -12.63
N LEU A 433 6.28 29.49 -13.07
CA LEU A 433 5.18 30.43 -12.86
C LEU A 433 4.61 30.95 -14.18
N LEU A 434 3.29 31.10 -14.23
CA LEU A 434 2.58 31.71 -15.35
C LEU A 434 2.69 33.23 -15.27
N GLN A 435 2.97 33.87 -16.41
CA GLN A 435 3.03 35.33 -16.59
C GLN A 435 1.62 35.97 -16.65
N ASN A 436 0.73 35.56 -15.74
CA ASN A 436 -0.68 35.98 -15.68
C ASN A 436 -1.01 36.83 -14.43
N GLY A 437 -0.03 37.11 -13.57
CA GLY A 437 -0.21 37.91 -12.35
C GLY A 437 -0.97 37.24 -11.20
N ALA A 438 -1.48 36.01 -11.37
CA ALA A 438 -2.29 35.32 -10.36
C ALA A 438 -1.56 35.17 -9.01
N THR A 439 -2.28 35.40 -7.90
CA THR A 439 -1.75 35.37 -6.53
C THR A 439 -2.15 34.11 -5.75
N ILE A 440 -2.79 33.15 -6.41
CA ILE A 440 -3.25 31.86 -5.88
C ILE A 440 -2.56 30.74 -6.66
N ASP A 441 -2.16 29.68 -5.98
CA ASP A 441 -1.39 28.56 -6.50
C ASP A 441 -1.95 27.88 -7.77
N ILE A 442 -3.22 27.47 -7.76
CA ILE A 442 -3.86 26.74 -8.86
C ILE A 442 -3.92 27.56 -10.17
N ASP A 443 -3.93 28.89 -10.06
CA ASP A 443 -3.91 29.82 -11.19
C ASP A 443 -2.49 30.29 -11.55
N ALA A 444 -1.53 30.23 -10.62
CA ALA A 444 -0.19 30.81 -10.79
C ALA A 444 0.86 29.85 -11.37
N PHE A 445 0.63 28.53 -11.28
CA PHE A 445 1.53 27.49 -11.80
C PHE A 445 0.91 26.81 -13.04
N PRO A 446 1.71 26.30 -13.98
CA PRO A 446 1.22 25.33 -14.96
C PRO A 446 0.81 24.03 -14.26
N LEU A 447 -0.14 23.29 -14.83
CA LEU A 447 -0.70 22.07 -14.22
C LEU A 447 -0.53 20.85 -15.15
N PRO A 448 -0.38 19.63 -14.59
CA PRO A 448 -0.28 18.40 -15.37
C PRO A 448 -1.49 18.12 -16.26
N GLU A 449 -1.22 17.68 -17.48
CA GLU A 449 -2.21 17.18 -18.44
C GLU A 449 -2.53 15.68 -18.23
N ASP A 450 -1.72 14.94 -17.46
CA ASP A 450 -1.87 13.52 -17.18
C ASP A 450 -1.42 13.11 -15.77
N SER A 451 -1.74 11.86 -15.38
CA SER A 451 -1.32 11.25 -14.11
C SER A 451 0.15 10.78 -14.08
N LYS A 452 0.99 11.28 -15.00
CA LYS A 452 2.46 11.13 -14.93
C LYS A 452 3.13 12.43 -14.50
N GLY A 453 2.40 13.54 -14.52
CA GLY A 453 2.92 14.86 -14.23
C GLY A 453 3.44 15.61 -15.46
N THR A 454 2.90 15.30 -16.64
CA THR A 454 3.32 15.91 -17.91
C THR A 454 2.76 17.32 -18.05
N LEU A 455 3.63 18.33 -18.11
CA LEU A 455 3.32 19.73 -18.41
C LEU A 455 3.53 19.99 -19.90
N ILE A 456 2.52 20.53 -20.58
CA ILE A 456 2.56 20.84 -22.02
C ILE A 456 2.54 22.35 -22.23
N PHE A 457 3.43 22.84 -23.10
CA PHE A 457 3.54 24.25 -23.47
C PHE A 457 3.51 24.42 -24.99
N THR A 458 2.76 25.40 -25.50
CA THR A 458 2.78 25.72 -26.93
C THR A 458 4.10 26.40 -27.31
N LYS A 459 4.61 26.18 -28.53
CA LYS A 459 5.82 26.86 -28.99
C LYS A 459 5.67 28.39 -28.88
N GLY A 460 6.67 29.06 -28.30
CA GLY A 460 6.63 30.49 -28.00
C GLY A 460 5.95 30.88 -26.68
N GLN A 461 5.35 29.94 -25.95
CA GLN A 461 4.78 30.21 -24.63
C GLN A 461 5.88 30.56 -23.62
N LYS A 462 5.66 31.65 -22.88
CA LYS A 462 6.55 32.15 -21.82
C LYS A 462 6.11 31.61 -20.46
N ILE A 463 7.09 31.28 -19.62
CA ILE A 463 6.93 31.09 -18.18
C ILE A 463 8.05 31.82 -17.45
N ASP A 464 7.79 32.23 -16.22
CA ASP A 464 8.82 32.73 -15.32
C ASP A 464 9.42 31.55 -14.53
N LEU A 465 10.75 31.49 -14.49
CA LEU A 465 11.51 30.61 -13.61
C LEU A 465 12.00 31.44 -12.42
N ALA A 466 11.61 31.08 -11.20
CA ALA A 466 11.94 31.84 -9.99
C ALA A 466 12.65 30.99 -8.93
N CYS A 467 13.69 31.55 -8.32
CA CYS A 467 14.45 31.01 -7.20
C CYS A 467 14.46 32.04 -6.05
N PRO A 468 13.37 32.18 -5.26
CA PRO A 468 13.24 33.24 -4.27
C PRO A 468 14.36 33.24 -3.22
N ARG A 469 15.00 34.40 -3.03
CA ARG A 469 16.21 34.59 -2.18
C ARG A 469 17.37 33.64 -2.51
N ARG A 470 17.43 33.14 -3.74
CA ARG A 470 18.43 32.24 -4.32
C ARG A 470 18.75 32.72 -5.74
N THR A 471 19.53 31.95 -6.51
CA THR A 471 19.80 32.27 -7.91
C THR A 471 19.66 31.04 -8.80
N ILE A 472 19.33 31.28 -10.07
CA ILE A 472 19.12 30.26 -11.10
C ILE A 472 20.48 29.81 -11.64
N VAL A 473 20.67 28.51 -11.77
CA VAL A 473 21.84 27.84 -12.33
C VAL A 473 21.41 27.12 -13.60
N ILE A 474 22.14 27.34 -14.69
CA ILE A 474 21.87 26.73 -16.00
C ILE A 474 23.14 26.01 -16.45
N SER A 475 23.05 24.69 -16.69
CA SER A 475 24.18 23.83 -17.08
C SER A 475 25.40 23.96 -16.16
N GLY A 476 25.17 24.18 -14.87
CA GLY A 476 26.22 24.38 -13.85
C GLY A 476 26.73 25.83 -13.71
N THR A 477 26.41 26.74 -14.64
CA THR A 477 26.76 28.17 -14.53
C THR A 477 25.68 28.92 -13.74
N ASN A 478 26.07 29.63 -12.67
CA ASN A 478 25.16 30.52 -11.94
C ASN A 478 24.90 31.80 -12.75
N THR A 479 23.62 32.15 -12.94
CA THR A 479 23.20 33.32 -13.72
C THR A 479 23.24 34.64 -12.95
N GLY A 480 23.35 34.59 -11.62
CA GLY A 480 23.25 35.77 -10.75
C GLY A 480 21.85 36.40 -10.71
N LYS A 481 20.82 35.70 -11.18
CA LYS A 481 19.41 36.15 -11.19
C LYS A 481 18.52 35.21 -10.37
N ASP A 482 17.58 35.78 -9.63
CA ASP A 482 16.53 35.07 -8.89
C ASP A 482 15.26 34.86 -9.73
N LEU A 483 15.12 35.57 -10.84
CA LEU A 483 14.00 35.49 -11.79
C LEU A 483 14.52 35.56 -13.24
N LEU A 484 14.08 34.63 -14.09
CA LEU A 484 14.34 34.63 -15.54
C LEU A 484 13.11 34.16 -16.32
N GLU A 485 12.87 34.76 -17.49
CA GLU A 485 11.90 34.24 -18.45
C GLU A 485 12.47 33.02 -19.19
N ALA A 486 11.64 32.00 -19.38
CA ALA A 486 11.89 30.85 -20.23
C ALA A 486 10.79 30.74 -21.30
N ILE A 487 11.19 30.68 -22.56
CA ILE A 487 10.28 30.59 -23.72
C ILE A 487 10.33 29.18 -24.30
N CYS A 488 9.20 28.50 -24.43
CA CYS A 488 9.16 27.16 -25.03
C CYS A 488 9.64 27.16 -26.50
N ASP A 489 10.64 26.33 -26.82
CA ASP A 489 11.08 26.06 -28.20
C ASP A 489 10.54 24.72 -28.74
N SER A 490 11.06 23.60 -28.22
CA SER A 490 10.76 22.26 -28.73
C SER A 490 11.14 21.13 -27.77
N GLY A 491 10.28 20.13 -27.62
CA GLY A 491 10.55 18.94 -26.80
C GLY A 491 10.75 19.31 -25.32
N ILE A 492 11.94 19.11 -24.78
CA ILE A 492 12.28 19.53 -23.41
C ILE A 492 13.03 20.87 -23.36
N LYS A 493 13.17 21.59 -24.49
CA LYS A 493 14.03 22.78 -24.60
C LYS A 493 13.25 24.09 -24.50
N PHE A 494 13.83 25.02 -23.75
CA PHE A 494 13.36 26.39 -23.57
C PHE A 494 14.48 27.37 -23.89
N VAL A 495 14.15 28.49 -24.53
CA VAL A 495 15.07 29.62 -24.69
C VAL A 495 15.10 30.41 -23.38
N VAL A 496 16.26 30.46 -22.74
CA VAL A 496 16.54 31.24 -21.52
C VAL A 496 17.76 32.11 -21.79
N GLN A 497 17.67 33.42 -21.52
CA GLN A 497 18.72 34.39 -21.87
C GLN A 497 19.23 34.27 -23.32
N GLY A 498 18.33 34.01 -24.28
CA GLY A 498 18.64 33.84 -25.70
C GLY A 498 19.25 32.49 -26.09
N LYS A 499 19.48 31.57 -25.15
CA LYS A 499 20.04 30.23 -25.42
C LYS A 499 18.99 29.14 -25.24
N SER A 500 18.82 28.27 -26.24
CA SER A 500 17.96 27.09 -26.14
C SER A 500 18.62 26.01 -25.27
N VAL A 501 18.14 25.83 -24.04
CA VAL A 501 18.65 24.86 -23.06
C VAL A 501 17.59 23.81 -22.72
N PRO A 502 17.97 22.54 -22.45
CA PRO A 502 17.03 21.54 -21.97
C PRO A 502 16.63 21.83 -20.52
N PHE A 503 15.36 21.59 -20.18
CA PHE A 503 14.81 21.99 -18.87
C PHE A 503 15.51 21.31 -17.69
N ASN A 504 15.93 20.05 -17.88
CA ASN A 504 16.72 19.26 -16.92
C ASN A 504 18.19 19.70 -16.80
N ALA A 505 18.56 20.88 -17.30
CA ALA A 505 19.82 21.57 -17.00
C ALA A 505 19.61 22.83 -16.13
N ILE A 506 18.38 23.15 -15.74
CA ILE A 506 18.03 24.34 -14.95
C ILE A 506 17.68 23.95 -13.52
N LYS A 507 18.27 24.64 -12.53
CA LYS A 507 17.93 24.50 -11.11
C LYS A 507 18.17 25.79 -10.32
N CYS A 508 17.81 25.82 -9.04
CA CYS A 508 18.27 26.85 -8.10
C CYS A 508 19.62 26.48 -7.46
N THR A 509 20.28 27.46 -6.84
CA THR A 509 21.48 27.23 -6.01
C THR A 509 21.21 26.47 -4.71
N ASP A 510 19.99 26.58 -4.16
CA ASP A 510 19.48 25.94 -2.95
C ASP A 510 17.94 26.01 -2.98
N ASP A 511 17.23 25.34 -2.06
CA ASP A 511 15.76 25.29 -1.99
C ASP A 511 15.09 26.68 -2.05
N THR A 512 13.98 26.77 -2.78
CA THR A 512 13.20 28.02 -2.97
C THR A 512 12.66 28.55 -1.65
N TYR A 513 13.02 29.80 -1.29
CA TYR A 513 12.60 30.37 -0.01
C TYR A 513 11.10 30.67 0.05
N HIS A 514 10.44 30.18 1.09
CA HIS A 514 9.02 30.37 1.36
C HIS A 514 8.76 31.10 2.68
N ILE A 515 7.59 31.72 2.78
CA ILE A 515 7.20 32.58 3.90
C ILE A 515 5.82 32.17 4.42
N ALA A 516 5.68 32.12 5.75
CA ALA A 516 4.40 32.24 6.44
C ALA A 516 4.35 33.61 7.13
N ARG A 517 3.26 34.36 7.00
CA ARG A 517 3.08 35.70 7.61
C ARG A 517 1.63 36.01 7.93
N TYR A 518 1.39 36.89 8.90
CA TYR A 518 0.06 37.46 9.13
C TYR A 518 -0.37 38.32 7.94
N THR A 519 -1.63 38.20 7.49
CA THR A 519 -2.18 39.01 6.38
C THR A 519 -2.70 40.38 6.85
N GLY A 520 -2.69 40.64 8.16
CA GLY A 520 -3.38 41.76 8.80
C GLY A 520 -4.90 41.54 8.97
N LYS A 521 -5.50 40.53 8.32
CA LYS A 521 -6.92 40.24 8.43
C LYS A 521 -7.25 39.41 9.67
N LYS A 522 -8.53 39.43 10.02
CA LYS A 522 -9.14 38.59 11.05
C LYS A 522 -9.93 37.44 10.42
N CYS A 523 -10.09 36.35 11.18
CA CYS A 523 -10.80 35.14 10.79
C CYS A 523 -11.69 34.65 11.95
N ALA A 524 -12.51 33.62 11.70
CA ALA A 524 -13.43 33.03 12.67
C ALA A 524 -14.27 34.08 13.42
N ASN A 525 -15.16 34.75 12.67
CA ASN A 525 -16.04 35.83 13.15
C ASN A 525 -15.26 36.99 13.79
N ASN A 526 -14.21 37.44 13.10
CA ASN A 526 -13.30 38.54 13.47
C ASN A 526 -12.49 38.39 14.76
N LYS A 527 -12.54 37.24 15.44
CA LYS A 527 -11.84 37.01 16.72
C LYS A 527 -10.33 36.77 16.51
N HIS A 528 -10.00 35.83 15.64
CA HIS A 528 -8.66 35.24 15.50
C HIS A 528 -7.89 35.82 14.30
N ARG A 529 -6.59 35.55 14.14
CA ARG A 529 -5.74 36.18 13.11
C ARG A 529 -5.55 35.27 11.89
N GLU A 530 -5.58 35.86 10.69
CA GLU A 530 -5.30 35.16 9.43
C GLU A 530 -3.80 35.17 9.10
N ILE A 531 -3.28 34.00 8.73
CA ILE A 531 -1.91 33.76 8.28
C ILE A 531 -1.95 33.23 6.84
N GLU A 532 -1.09 33.74 5.97
CA GLU A 532 -0.85 33.18 4.63
C GLU A 532 0.51 32.49 4.54
N ILE A 533 0.58 31.40 3.77
CA ILE A 533 1.81 30.67 3.46
C ILE A 533 1.97 30.57 1.94
N GLY A 534 3.18 30.86 1.44
CA GLY A 534 3.45 30.90 0.01
C GLY A 534 4.85 31.40 -0.34
N PHE A 535 5.02 31.77 -1.61
CA PHE A 535 6.26 32.33 -2.16
C PHE A 535 6.12 33.82 -2.43
N GLU A 536 7.21 34.56 -2.26
CA GLU A 536 7.30 35.98 -2.60
C GLU A 536 8.28 36.16 -3.77
N VAL A 537 7.75 36.58 -4.92
CA VAL A 537 8.49 36.64 -6.20
C VAL A 537 8.27 38.02 -6.81
N ASN A 538 9.31 38.86 -6.87
CA ASN A 538 9.21 40.23 -7.41
C ASN A 538 7.95 40.99 -6.91
N LYS A 539 7.74 41.02 -5.59
CA LYS A 539 6.58 41.61 -4.88
C LYS A 539 5.21 40.92 -5.12
N ARG A 540 5.07 39.98 -6.06
CA ARG A 540 3.91 39.07 -6.20
C ARG A 540 4.01 38.00 -5.11
N PHE A 541 3.08 37.99 -4.16
CA PHE A 541 2.93 36.88 -3.21
C PHE A 541 1.97 35.84 -3.79
N ILE A 542 2.40 34.58 -3.81
CA ILE A 542 1.65 33.46 -4.40
C ILE A 542 1.25 32.53 -3.26
N LYS A 543 0.01 32.68 -2.82
CA LYS A 543 -0.55 32.01 -1.64
C LYS A 543 -1.04 30.60 -1.97
N HIS A 544 -0.68 29.64 -1.12
CA HIS A 544 -1.06 28.23 -1.24
C HIS A 544 -1.89 27.77 -0.03
N ILE A 545 -1.54 28.24 1.17
CA ILE A 545 -2.25 27.92 2.42
C ILE A 545 -2.73 29.22 3.09
N THR A 546 -3.95 29.20 3.63
CA THR A 546 -4.48 30.26 4.50
C THR A 546 -4.93 29.67 5.82
N SER A 547 -4.28 30.01 6.93
CA SER A 547 -4.56 29.46 8.26
C SER A 547 -5.21 30.49 9.18
N CYS A 548 -6.21 30.07 9.95
CA CYS A 548 -6.81 30.87 11.01
C CYS A 548 -6.22 30.49 12.37
N PHE A 549 -5.54 31.41 13.03
CA PHE A 549 -4.71 31.16 14.23
C PHE A 549 -5.27 31.83 15.49
N ASP A 550 -5.44 31.05 16.55
CA ASP A 550 -5.76 31.54 17.88
C ASP A 550 -4.50 31.80 18.70
N ASP A 551 -4.28 33.08 19.00
CA ASP A 551 -3.18 33.56 19.86
C ASP A 551 -3.35 33.18 21.35
N GLY A 552 -4.57 32.89 21.79
CA GLY A 552 -4.88 32.53 23.18
C GLY A 552 -4.36 31.14 23.53
N LEU A 553 -4.83 30.13 22.78
CA LEU A 553 -4.43 28.72 22.90
C LEU A 553 -3.22 28.34 22.05
N GLN A 554 -2.73 29.23 21.18
CA GLN A 554 -1.58 29.02 20.28
C GLN A 554 -1.79 27.83 19.34
N ASN A 555 -2.89 27.82 18.58
CA ASN A 555 -3.16 26.79 17.59
C ASN A 555 -3.93 27.32 16.37
N VAL A 556 -3.85 26.57 15.28
CA VAL A 556 -4.67 26.79 14.09
C VAL A 556 -6.04 26.12 14.28
N LEU A 557 -7.10 26.85 13.94
CA LEU A 557 -8.51 26.41 13.98
C LEU A 557 -8.92 25.69 12.68
N TYR A 558 -8.45 26.23 11.55
CA TYR A 558 -8.49 25.59 10.23
C TYR A 558 -7.38 26.16 9.34
N ALA A 559 -6.98 25.39 8.33
CA ALA A 559 -6.23 25.85 7.16
C ALA A 559 -7.03 25.56 5.88
N GLN A 560 -6.97 26.50 4.94
CA GLN A 560 -7.54 26.40 3.60
C GLN A 560 -6.43 26.16 2.56
N SER A 561 -6.67 25.25 1.63
CA SER A 561 -5.91 25.12 0.37
C SER A 561 -6.84 24.85 -0.81
N TYR A 562 -6.28 24.81 -2.02
CA TYR A 562 -6.94 24.33 -3.23
C TYR A 562 -6.34 22.98 -3.63
N LEU A 563 -7.20 22.07 -4.09
CA LEU A 563 -6.82 20.74 -4.54
C LEU A 563 -7.20 20.59 -6.01
N SER A 564 -6.19 20.57 -6.89
CA SER A 564 -6.36 20.55 -8.33
C SER A 564 -7.02 19.26 -8.83
N SER A 565 -7.88 19.36 -9.84
CA SER A 565 -8.33 18.20 -10.63
C SER A 565 -7.18 17.39 -11.23
N THR A 566 -6.01 18.00 -11.42
CA THR A 566 -4.81 17.37 -12.00
C THR A 566 -3.89 16.69 -10.97
N ILE A 567 -4.27 16.64 -9.68
CA ILE A 567 -3.36 16.21 -8.60
C ILE A 567 -2.81 14.77 -8.73
N ALA A 568 -3.45 13.90 -9.52
CA ALA A 568 -2.89 12.57 -9.84
C ALA A 568 -1.54 12.64 -10.58
N GLY A 569 -1.16 13.79 -11.16
CA GLY A 569 0.14 14.06 -11.77
C GLY A 569 1.17 14.74 -10.86
N PHE A 570 1.00 14.68 -9.53
CA PHE A 570 1.95 15.31 -8.60
C PHE A 570 3.38 14.74 -8.69
N GLN A 571 4.35 15.51 -8.22
CA GLN A 571 5.75 15.10 -8.11
C GLN A 571 5.92 14.15 -6.92
N VAL A 572 6.31 12.91 -7.20
CA VAL A 572 6.41 11.86 -6.19
C VAL A 572 7.72 12.00 -5.42
N GLY A 573 7.62 12.21 -4.10
CA GLY A 573 8.70 12.03 -3.13
C GLY A 573 9.85 13.06 -3.10
N TYR A 574 9.70 14.25 -3.70
CA TYR A 574 10.56 15.42 -3.43
C TYR A 574 10.86 15.56 -1.92
N PRO A 575 12.08 15.96 -1.48
CA PRO A 575 12.54 15.62 -0.15
C PRO A 575 11.74 16.30 0.95
N ARG A 576 11.66 15.65 2.10
CA ARG A 576 11.02 16.22 3.28
C ARG A 576 11.97 17.26 3.90
N PRO A 577 11.53 18.49 4.23
CA PRO A 577 12.33 19.38 5.06
C PRO A 577 12.63 18.71 6.42
N GLU A 578 13.90 18.73 6.83
CA GLU A 578 14.36 18.08 8.08
C GLU A 578 13.69 18.65 9.33
N ASN A 579 13.36 19.94 9.30
CA ASN A 579 12.85 20.70 10.42
C ASN A 579 11.51 21.39 10.07
N PHE A 580 10.65 21.57 11.08
CA PHE A 580 9.42 22.35 10.95
C PHE A 580 9.68 23.82 11.29
N LEU A 581 8.99 24.72 10.59
CA LEU A 581 9.15 26.15 10.80
C LEU A 581 8.12 26.68 11.81
N THR A 582 8.61 27.09 12.98
CA THR A 582 7.79 27.71 14.05
C THR A 582 7.36 29.13 13.71
N GLY A 583 8.21 29.90 13.02
CA GLY A 583 7.98 31.33 12.78
C GLY A 583 7.92 32.14 14.08
N SER A 584 7.28 33.31 14.04
CA SER A 584 7.04 34.19 15.20
C SER A 584 5.64 34.02 15.81
N PHE A 585 4.98 32.89 15.52
CA PHE A 585 3.56 32.66 15.86
C PHE A 585 3.33 32.10 17.26
N PHE A 586 4.35 31.50 17.88
CA PHE A 586 4.24 30.79 19.16
C PHE A 586 5.13 31.43 20.23
N ASP A 587 4.56 31.65 21.42
CA ASP A 587 5.26 32.02 22.64
C ASP A 587 5.09 30.91 23.68
N VAL A 588 5.93 29.87 23.56
CA VAL A 588 5.93 28.68 24.42
C VAL A 588 7.15 28.63 25.35
N LYS A 589 7.86 29.76 25.52
CA LYS A 589 9.13 29.84 26.27
C LYS A 589 8.96 29.37 27.73
N PRO A 590 9.99 28.74 28.34
CA PRO A 590 11.32 28.47 27.80
C PRO A 590 11.41 27.26 26.85
N ASP A 591 10.29 26.57 26.57
CA ASP A 591 10.26 25.50 25.57
C ASP A 591 10.28 26.05 24.14
N ASN A 592 10.41 25.13 23.17
CA ASN A 592 10.19 25.38 21.75
C ASN A 592 9.22 24.33 21.19
N VAL A 593 8.53 24.64 20.08
CA VAL A 593 7.43 23.81 19.57
C VAL A 593 7.91 22.42 19.13
N ASP A 594 9.08 22.30 18.51
CA ASP A 594 9.67 21.00 18.16
C ASP A 594 9.87 20.08 19.36
N TYR A 595 10.39 20.61 20.48
CA TYR A 595 10.54 19.85 21.71
C TYR A 595 9.20 19.34 22.24
N LEU A 596 8.15 20.16 22.21
CA LEU A 596 6.80 19.78 22.67
C LEU A 596 6.19 18.64 21.85
N TYR A 597 6.50 18.57 20.55
CA TYR A 597 6.11 17.45 19.68
C TYR A 597 7.03 16.21 19.82
N THR A 598 8.08 16.21 20.64
CA THR A 598 8.83 14.98 20.95
C THR A 598 8.09 14.10 21.97
N ARG A 599 8.27 12.77 21.92
CA ARG A 599 7.81 11.83 22.96
C ARG A 599 8.32 12.17 24.38
N LYS A 600 9.36 13.00 24.52
CA LYS A 600 9.88 13.50 25.81
C LYS A 600 9.05 14.70 26.31
N GLY A 601 8.80 15.70 25.45
CA GLY A 601 7.94 16.83 25.75
C GLY A 601 6.49 16.41 26.02
N GLN A 602 5.95 15.53 25.17
CA GLN A 602 4.60 14.96 25.31
C GLN A 602 4.40 14.28 26.67
N ARG A 603 5.26 13.32 27.06
CA ARG A 603 5.19 12.69 28.41
C ARG A 603 5.30 13.72 29.53
N ARG A 604 6.25 14.66 29.44
CA ARG A 604 6.46 15.69 30.48
C ARG A 604 5.20 16.52 30.73
N THR A 605 4.46 16.91 29.69
CA THR A 605 3.24 17.69 29.85
C THR A 605 2.02 16.82 30.16
N ILE A 606 1.79 15.74 29.40
CA ILE A 606 0.58 14.91 29.51
C ILE A 606 0.57 14.12 30.82
N ASN A 607 1.69 13.53 31.25
CA ASN A 607 1.74 12.83 32.53
C ASN A 607 1.45 13.78 33.70
N LYS A 608 1.95 15.03 33.63
CA LYS A 608 1.65 16.08 34.63
C LYS A 608 0.17 16.48 34.63
N ILE A 609 -0.50 16.50 33.48
CA ILE A 609 -1.95 16.75 33.39
C ILE A 609 -2.76 15.62 34.03
N LEU A 610 -2.32 14.37 33.87
CA LEU A 610 -3.04 13.17 34.31
C LEU A 610 -2.63 12.66 35.71
N GLY A 611 -1.78 13.38 36.45
CA GLY A 611 -1.29 12.94 37.76
C GLY A 611 -0.36 11.72 37.73
N LEU A 612 0.19 11.39 36.56
CA LEU A 612 1.09 10.25 36.34
C LEU A 612 2.55 10.63 36.62
N SER A 613 3.39 9.63 36.94
CA SER A 613 4.83 9.85 37.13
C SER A 613 5.51 10.31 35.83
N SER A 614 6.59 11.09 35.96
CA SER A 614 7.35 11.64 34.83
C SER A 614 8.02 10.57 33.94
N SER A 615 8.16 9.35 34.45
CA SER A 615 8.68 8.17 33.73
C SER A 615 7.60 7.26 33.13
N ASN A 616 6.32 7.53 33.36
CA ASN A 616 5.21 6.72 32.85
C ASN A 616 5.15 6.77 31.30
N ASN A 617 4.91 5.61 30.69
CA ASN A 617 4.93 5.37 29.24
C ASN A 617 3.62 4.81 28.67
N SER A 618 2.54 4.75 29.46
CA SER A 618 1.26 4.14 29.05
C SER A 618 0.49 4.97 28.02
N ILE A 619 0.48 6.30 28.21
CA ILE A 619 -0.24 7.26 27.36
C ILE A 619 0.60 7.71 26.15
N ILE A 620 1.92 7.80 26.32
CA ILE A 620 2.86 8.16 25.26
C ILE A 620 4.00 7.14 25.31
N HIS A 621 3.97 6.16 24.41
CA HIS A 621 4.91 5.05 24.40
C HIS A 621 6.32 5.53 23.98
N PRO A 622 7.41 4.85 24.38
CA PRO A 622 8.74 5.13 23.85
C PRO A 622 8.87 4.83 22.35
N SER A 623 8.21 3.77 21.84
CA SER A 623 8.55 3.15 20.55
C SER A 623 7.42 2.98 19.53
N ASN A 624 6.16 2.75 19.96
CA ASN A 624 5.07 2.38 19.05
C ASN A 624 4.25 3.62 18.61
N ASP A 625 3.16 3.44 17.86
CA ASP A 625 2.36 4.55 17.30
C ASP A 625 1.45 5.29 18.30
N TYR A 626 1.48 4.95 19.60
CA TYR A 626 0.83 5.75 20.65
C TYR A 626 1.71 6.95 21.04
N PHE A 627 1.69 7.96 20.16
CA PHE A 627 2.22 9.31 20.39
C PHE A 627 1.50 10.32 19.49
N LEU A 628 1.65 11.61 19.78
CA LEU A 628 1.08 12.69 18.98
C LEU A 628 2.07 13.10 17.89
N ALA A 629 1.70 12.87 16.63
CA ALA A 629 2.39 13.37 15.45
C ALA A 629 2.05 14.84 15.17
N LYS A 630 2.84 15.45 14.30
CA LYS A 630 2.58 16.76 13.68
C LYS A 630 1.51 16.57 12.59
N GLY A 631 0.25 16.38 12.97
CA GLY A 631 -0.86 16.11 12.04
C GLY A 631 -1.14 17.31 11.16
N HIS A 632 -1.06 17.16 9.83
CA HIS A 632 -1.15 18.29 8.90
C HIS A 632 -2.62 18.63 8.60
N TYR A 633 -2.89 19.93 8.41
CA TYR A 633 -4.19 20.38 7.88
C TYR A 633 -4.19 20.38 6.34
N VAL A 634 -3.15 20.96 5.72
CA VAL A 634 -2.87 20.78 4.28
C VAL A 634 -1.75 19.76 4.13
N ALA A 635 -2.02 18.65 3.45
CA ALA A 635 -1.10 17.53 3.34
C ALA A 635 -0.04 17.75 2.26
N LYS A 636 1.15 17.17 2.44
CA LYS A 636 2.28 17.29 1.49
C LYS A 636 1.84 16.98 0.04
N ALA A 637 1.09 15.89 -0.13
CA ALA A 637 0.63 15.38 -1.43
C ALA A 637 -0.63 16.09 -1.99
N ASP A 638 -1.16 17.12 -1.32
CA ASP A 638 -2.26 17.94 -1.85
C ASP A 638 -1.77 18.96 -2.90
N PHE A 639 -0.45 19.14 -3.05
CA PHE A 639 0.18 20.02 -4.03
C PHE A 639 0.92 19.26 -5.14
N VAL A 640 0.99 19.84 -6.33
CA VAL A 640 1.62 19.23 -7.51
C VAL A 640 3.15 19.25 -7.42
N TYR A 641 3.76 20.40 -7.10
CA TYR A 641 5.20 20.58 -7.17
C TYR A 641 5.89 20.35 -5.82
N GLY A 642 7.05 19.73 -5.84
CA GLY A 642 7.87 19.50 -4.65
C GLY A 642 8.30 20.79 -3.92
N SER A 643 8.52 21.89 -4.64
CA SER A 643 8.72 23.21 -4.02
C SER A 643 7.51 23.60 -3.15
N GLN A 644 6.28 23.39 -3.65
CA GLN A 644 5.04 23.61 -2.89
C GLN A 644 4.90 22.63 -1.72
N HIS A 645 5.41 21.39 -1.83
CA HIS A 645 5.37 20.40 -0.74
C HIS A 645 6.04 20.92 0.54
N ARG A 646 7.04 21.81 0.41
CA ARG A 646 7.71 22.42 1.58
C ARG A 646 6.83 23.40 2.35
N LEU A 647 5.81 23.97 1.71
CA LEU A 647 4.89 24.93 2.32
C LEU A 647 4.05 24.31 3.45
N THR A 648 3.87 22.99 3.47
CA THR A 648 3.11 22.30 4.52
C THR A 648 3.87 22.18 5.85
N PHE A 649 5.17 22.53 5.88
CA PHE A 649 6.10 22.28 7.00
C PHE A 649 6.19 23.41 8.03
N TYR A 650 5.14 24.22 8.16
CA TYR A 650 5.01 25.20 9.24
C TYR A 650 4.17 24.64 10.39
N TYR A 651 4.48 25.04 11.63
CA TYR A 651 3.62 24.72 12.77
C TYR A 651 2.24 25.38 12.70
N VAL A 652 2.10 26.45 11.91
CA VAL A 652 0.81 27.05 11.53
C VAL A 652 0.10 26.32 10.38
N ASN A 653 0.44 25.05 10.14
CA ASN A 653 -0.30 24.09 9.30
C ASN A 653 -0.52 22.73 10.02
N VAL A 654 -0.28 22.62 11.33
CA VAL A 654 -0.43 21.34 12.06
C VAL A 654 -1.17 21.47 13.40
N ALA A 655 -1.65 20.33 13.91
CA ALA A 655 -2.11 20.16 15.28
C ALA A 655 -1.71 18.77 15.83
N PRO A 656 -1.79 18.53 17.16
CA PRO A 656 -1.42 17.26 17.76
C PRO A 656 -2.43 16.16 17.39
N GLN A 657 -1.97 15.20 16.59
CA GLN A 657 -2.79 14.10 16.07
C GLN A 657 -2.16 12.75 16.41
N TRP A 658 -2.92 11.80 16.96
CA TRP A 658 -2.37 10.49 17.32
C TRP A 658 -1.85 9.75 16.09
N GLN A 659 -0.64 9.20 16.14
CA GLN A 659 0.00 8.60 14.96
C GLN A 659 -0.78 7.41 14.39
N THR A 660 -1.49 6.64 15.22
CA THR A 660 -2.39 5.56 14.76
C THR A 660 -3.55 6.07 13.90
N PHE A 661 -4.02 7.30 14.13
CA PHE A 661 -5.07 7.96 13.34
C PHE A 661 -4.49 8.70 12.13
N ASN A 662 -3.44 9.51 12.34
CA ASN A 662 -2.70 10.23 11.29
C ASN A 662 -2.24 9.29 10.17
N GLY A 663 -1.52 8.20 10.51
CA GLY A 663 -1.11 7.18 9.55
C GLY A 663 -2.19 6.14 9.22
N GLY A 664 -3.36 6.21 9.86
CA GLY A 664 -4.48 5.31 9.71
C GLY A 664 -5.56 5.86 8.78
N ASN A 665 -6.79 6.00 9.29
CA ASN A 665 -7.93 6.43 8.50
C ASN A 665 -7.81 7.89 8.00
N TRP A 666 -6.98 8.73 8.62
CA TRP A 666 -6.76 10.10 8.14
C TRP A 666 -6.00 10.13 6.82
N ASN A 667 -4.85 9.47 6.74
CA ASN A 667 -4.07 9.31 5.50
C ASN A 667 -4.90 8.68 4.37
N ALA A 668 -5.73 7.67 4.68
CA ALA A 668 -6.66 7.07 3.72
C ALA A 668 -7.67 8.10 3.18
N MET A 669 -8.35 8.83 4.08
CA MET A 669 -9.31 9.88 3.74
C MET A 669 -8.70 11.02 2.92
N GLU A 670 -7.46 11.43 3.20
CA GLU A 670 -6.74 12.40 2.38
C GLU A 670 -6.42 11.83 0.97
N GLY A 671 -6.07 10.55 0.88
CA GLY A 671 -5.90 9.84 -0.39
C GLY A 671 -7.20 9.78 -1.20
N ASP A 672 -8.32 9.46 -0.55
CA ASP A 672 -9.66 9.43 -1.15
C ASP A 672 -10.04 10.82 -1.72
N CYS A 673 -9.69 11.92 -1.03
CA CYS A 673 -9.90 13.28 -1.54
C CYS A 673 -9.12 13.55 -2.84
N ARG A 674 -7.86 13.08 -2.93
CA ARG A 674 -7.01 13.24 -4.14
C ARG A 674 -7.52 12.37 -5.29
N ALA A 675 -8.01 11.17 -4.97
CA ALA A 675 -8.69 10.30 -5.93
C ALA A 675 -10.02 10.91 -6.43
N LEU A 676 -10.81 11.56 -5.56
CA LEU A 676 -12.05 12.24 -5.94
C LEU A 676 -11.81 13.38 -6.95
N ALA A 677 -10.88 14.29 -6.65
CA ALA A 677 -10.54 15.43 -7.50
C ALA A 677 -10.15 14.98 -8.91
N SER A 678 -9.28 13.97 -8.99
CA SER A 678 -8.74 13.46 -10.25
C SER A 678 -9.72 12.57 -11.03
N ASN A 679 -10.37 11.60 -10.39
CA ASN A 679 -11.31 10.70 -11.08
C ASN A 679 -12.56 11.42 -11.61
N ARG A 680 -12.96 12.54 -11.00
CA ARG A 680 -14.09 13.36 -11.47
C ARG A 680 -13.66 14.58 -12.30
N ASN A 681 -12.36 14.86 -12.41
CA ASN A 681 -11.80 16.07 -13.02
C ASN A 681 -12.45 17.35 -12.43
N ILE A 682 -12.44 17.48 -11.10
CA ILE A 682 -13.00 18.63 -10.36
C ILE A 682 -11.94 19.27 -9.45
N ASP A 683 -11.97 20.60 -9.40
CA ASP A 683 -11.07 21.40 -8.57
C ASP A 683 -11.80 21.69 -7.25
N LEU A 684 -11.15 21.42 -6.12
CA LEU A 684 -11.80 21.45 -4.81
C LEU A 684 -11.18 22.53 -3.94
N THR A 685 -12.01 23.31 -3.26
CA THR A 685 -11.55 24.11 -2.12
C THR A 685 -11.64 23.24 -0.87
N VAL A 686 -10.54 23.15 -0.12
CA VAL A 686 -10.45 22.30 1.06
C VAL A 686 -10.28 23.18 2.30
N TYR A 687 -11.08 22.91 3.33
CA TYR A 687 -10.90 23.49 4.67
C TYR A 687 -10.67 22.37 5.68
N THR A 688 -9.43 22.18 6.10
CA THR A 688 -9.08 21.18 7.12
C THR A 688 -8.86 21.88 8.46
N GLY A 689 -9.46 21.38 9.54
CA GLY A 689 -9.36 21.99 10.85
C GLY A 689 -9.60 21.01 11.98
N SER A 690 -9.71 21.53 13.20
CA SER A 690 -9.98 20.72 14.39
C SER A 690 -11.05 21.34 15.28
N TYR A 691 -11.69 20.50 16.09
CA TYR A 691 -12.72 20.89 17.03
C TYR A 691 -12.64 20.08 18.32
N GLY A 692 -13.12 20.68 19.42
CA GLY A 692 -13.00 20.13 20.77
C GLY A 692 -11.55 20.01 21.26
N ILE A 693 -11.39 19.51 22.49
CA ILE A 693 -10.08 19.16 23.06
C ILE A 693 -10.25 17.77 23.65
N THR A 694 -9.42 16.82 23.24
CA THR A 694 -9.51 15.42 23.67
C THR A 694 -9.19 15.29 25.15
N THR A 695 -9.79 14.29 25.79
CA THR A 695 -9.62 14.01 27.22
C THR A 695 -9.08 12.60 27.44
N LEU A 696 -8.46 12.40 28.59
CA LEU A 696 -8.16 11.10 29.18
C LEU A 696 -8.39 11.19 30.70
N PRO A 697 -8.68 10.07 31.39
CA PRO A 697 -8.83 10.07 32.83
C PRO A 697 -7.48 10.25 33.52
N ASP A 698 -7.46 11.11 34.56
CA ASP A 698 -6.34 11.19 35.50
C ASP A 698 -6.32 10.01 36.49
N THR A 699 -5.34 10.00 37.40
CA THR A 699 -5.20 8.98 38.46
C THR A 699 -6.36 8.93 39.47
N SER A 700 -7.32 9.85 39.42
CA SER A 700 -8.59 9.80 40.17
C SER A 700 -9.79 9.35 39.33
N GLY A 701 -9.58 9.00 38.05
CA GLY A 701 -10.63 8.62 37.11
C GLY A 701 -11.38 9.81 36.50
N LYS A 702 -10.86 11.04 36.65
CA LYS A 702 -11.53 12.25 36.15
C LYS A 702 -10.95 12.68 34.80
N GLU A 703 -11.84 12.95 33.84
CA GLU A 703 -11.45 13.38 32.49
C GLU A 703 -10.73 14.74 32.49
N GLN A 704 -9.49 14.75 31.98
CA GLN A 704 -8.65 15.94 31.84
C GLN A 704 -8.38 16.26 30.36
N LYS A 705 -8.61 17.52 29.98
CA LYS A 705 -8.30 18.03 28.62
C LYS A 705 -6.79 18.08 28.38
N LEU A 706 -6.35 17.50 27.27
CA LEU A 706 -4.93 17.37 26.92
C LEU A 706 -4.38 18.57 26.14
N TYR A 707 -3.13 18.93 26.45
CA TYR A 707 -2.38 20.03 25.83
C TYR A 707 -0.91 19.64 25.75
N LEU A 708 -0.18 20.09 24.70
CA LEU A 708 1.26 19.89 24.63
C LEU A 708 2.04 20.90 25.49
N TRP A 709 1.50 22.09 25.73
CA TRP A 709 2.13 23.14 26.54
C TRP A 709 1.29 23.51 27.77
N VAL A 710 1.97 23.60 28.92
CA VAL A 710 1.45 24.22 30.16
C VAL A 710 2.62 24.93 30.84
N ASN A 711 2.49 26.25 31.05
CA ASN A 711 3.57 27.06 31.64
C ASN A 711 3.59 26.97 33.20
N SER A 712 4.46 27.75 33.83
CA SER A 712 4.58 27.86 35.29
C SER A 712 3.32 28.40 35.99
N SER A 713 2.57 29.32 35.35
CA SER A 713 1.31 29.86 35.88
C SER A 713 0.06 29.05 35.49
N GLY A 714 0.23 27.86 34.90
CA GLY A 714 -0.88 26.99 34.50
C GLY A 714 -1.61 27.40 33.22
N LYS A 715 -1.18 28.47 32.51
CA LYS A 715 -1.67 28.78 31.15
C LYS A 715 -1.36 27.61 30.24
N LYS A 716 -2.38 27.11 29.55
CA LYS A 716 -2.31 25.97 28.64
C LYS A 716 -2.25 26.45 27.18
N GLY A 717 -1.66 25.65 26.29
CA GLY A 717 -1.58 25.95 24.86
C GLY A 717 -1.20 24.72 24.03
N ILE A 718 -1.37 24.84 22.71
CA ILE A 718 -1.29 23.72 21.76
C ILE A 718 -2.19 22.56 22.25
N PRO A 719 -3.53 22.76 22.30
CA PRO A 719 -4.48 21.71 22.68
C PRO A 719 -4.40 20.51 21.74
N VAL A 720 -4.65 19.31 22.29
CA VAL A 720 -4.82 18.10 21.50
C VAL A 720 -6.29 18.02 21.07
N ALA A 721 -6.56 18.11 19.78
CA ALA A 721 -7.92 18.14 19.24
C ALA A 721 -8.73 16.89 19.61
N ALA A 722 -10.04 17.03 19.87
CA ALA A 722 -10.93 15.86 20.03
C ALA A 722 -11.24 15.22 18.67
N ILE A 723 -11.56 16.05 17.67
CA ILE A 723 -11.79 15.63 16.29
C ILE A 723 -11.00 16.49 15.31
N PHE A 724 -10.55 15.88 14.22
CA PHE A 724 -10.11 16.59 13.01
C PHE A 724 -11.22 16.51 11.97
N TYR A 725 -11.39 17.57 11.17
CA TYR A 725 -12.36 17.63 10.09
C TYR A 725 -11.71 18.14 8.80
N ARG A 726 -12.23 17.69 7.66
CA ARG A 726 -11.85 18.14 6.31
C ARG A 726 -13.11 18.40 5.51
N VAL A 727 -13.44 19.68 5.32
CA VAL A 727 -14.50 20.09 4.40
C VAL A 727 -13.95 20.05 2.99
N VAL A 728 -14.62 19.31 2.11
CA VAL A 728 -14.30 19.17 0.70
C VAL A 728 -15.44 19.80 -0.09
N TYR A 729 -15.15 20.87 -0.83
CA TYR A 729 -16.16 21.69 -1.51
C TYR A 729 -15.80 21.91 -2.98
N GLU A 730 -16.74 21.63 -3.89
CA GLU A 730 -16.61 21.82 -5.34
C GLU A 730 -17.31 23.14 -5.73
N PRO A 731 -16.57 24.21 -6.11
CA PRO A 731 -17.15 25.54 -6.20
C PRO A 731 -18.16 25.77 -7.34
N LYS A 732 -18.17 24.94 -8.39
CA LYS A 732 -18.97 25.19 -9.62
C LYS A 732 -20.41 24.71 -9.45
N SER A 733 -20.60 23.50 -8.91
CA SER A 733 -21.90 22.95 -8.51
C SER A 733 -22.37 23.43 -7.13
N LYS A 734 -21.42 23.87 -6.29
CA LYS A 734 -21.61 24.15 -4.86
C LYS A 734 -21.96 22.91 -4.04
N ALA A 735 -21.52 21.73 -4.50
CA ALA A 735 -21.58 20.49 -3.72
C ALA A 735 -20.47 20.49 -2.65
N GLY A 736 -20.75 19.99 -1.46
CA GLY A 736 -19.76 19.88 -0.40
C GLY A 736 -20.05 18.76 0.60
N ILE A 737 -19.02 18.32 1.31
CA ILE A 737 -19.15 17.35 2.40
C ILE A 737 -18.09 17.65 3.47
N VAL A 738 -18.34 17.27 4.71
CA VAL A 738 -17.32 17.24 5.76
C VAL A 738 -16.96 15.80 6.08
N LEU A 739 -15.68 15.48 6.06
CA LEU A 739 -15.14 14.21 6.55
C LEU A 739 -14.57 14.47 7.95
N ILE A 740 -14.89 13.64 8.94
CA ILE A 740 -14.47 13.82 10.33
C ILE A 740 -13.80 12.56 10.85
N GLY A 741 -12.68 12.72 11.55
CA GLY A 741 -11.98 11.65 12.26
C GLY A 741 -11.77 11.97 13.74
N VAL A 742 -12.08 11.00 14.61
CA VAL A 742 -11.92 11.11 16.07
C VAL A 742 -10.47 10.85 16.46
N ASN A 743 -9.88 11.83 17.15
CA ASN A 743 -8.47 11.87 17.52
C ASN A 743 -8.24 11.37 18.95
N ASN A 744 -8.64 10.12 19.24
CA ASN A 744 -8.33 9.45 20.50
C ASN A 744 -8.32 7.91 20.35
N PRO A 745 -7.15 7.25 20.34
CA PRO A 745 -7.05 5.79 20.22
C PRO A 745 -7.28 5.03 21.54
N TYR A 746 -7.58 5.75 22.63
CA TYR A 746 -7.94 5.19 23.94
C TYR A 746 -9.45 5.22 24.22
N LYS A 747 -10.26 5.83 23.34
CA LYS A 747 -11.69 6.01 23.57
C LYS A 747 -12.48 4.81 23.04
N GLU A 748 -13.28 4.19 23.89
CA GLU A 748 -14.11 3.02 23.54
C GLU A 748 -15.48 3.42 22.97
N ASP A 749 -16.03 4.55 23.39
CA ASP A 749 -17.28 5.14 22.88
C ASP A 749 -17.03 6.53 22.30
N VAL A 750 -17.59 6.80 21.12
CA VAL A 750 -17.37 8.02 20.34
C VAL A 750 -18.61 8.91 20.23
N LYS A 751 -19.74 8.58 20.90
CA LYS A 751 -21.00 9.33 20.83
C LYS A 751 -20.83 10.84 21.05
N ASP A 752 -20.06 11.23 22.06
CA ASP A 752 -19.81 12.64 22.40
C ASP A 752 -18.97 13.39 21.35
N ASP A 753 -18.30 12.66 20.45
CA ASP A 753 -17.51 13.22 19.35
C ASP A 753 -18.33 13.33 18.05
N ILE A 754 -19.59 12.87 18.01
CA ILE A 754 -20.50 12.95 16.86
C ILE A 754 -21.26 14.29 16.88
N ILE A 755 -20.70 15.29 16.18
CA ILE A 755 -21.17 16.69 16.24
C ILE A 755 -22.16 17.11 15.13
N CYS A 756 -22.66 16.15 14.36
CA CYS A 756 -23.59 16.33 13.23
C CYS A 756 -24.36 15.03 12.96
N LYS A 757 -25.33 15.07 12.05
CA LYS A 757 -25.92 13.84 11.49
C LYS A 757 -24.93 13.15 10.53
N ASP A 758 -24.55 11.90 10.83
CA ASP A 758 -23.74 11.09 9.91
C ASP A 758 -24.48 10.83 8.58
N VAL A 759 -23.74 11.01 7.48
CA VAL A 759 -24.20 10.76 6.11
C VAL A 759 -23.22 9.90 5.30
N CYS A 760 -22.20 9.29 5.93
CA CYS A 760 -21.16 8.52 5.22
C CYS A 760 -21.70 7.39 4.33
N ASP A 761 -22.83 6.78 4.69
CA ASP A 761 -23.42 5.67 3.92
C ASP A 761 -23.94 6.10 2.53
N LYS A 762 -23.94 7.41 2.24
CA LYS A 762 -24.21 7.99 0.92
C LYS A 762 -22.95 8.18 0.06
N VAL A 763 -21.75 8.02 0.63
CA VAL A 763 -20.48 8.47 0.06
C VAL A 763 -19.70 7.28 -0.52
N SER A 764 -19.83 7.06 -1.84
CA SER A 764 -19.34 5.83 -2.50
C SER A 764 -17.83 5.79 -2.81
N TRP A 765 -17.09 6.87 -2.51
CA TRP A 765 -15.69 7.05 -2.92
C TRP A 765 -14.66 7.00 -1.77
N LEU A 766 -15.11 6.76 -0.54
CA LEU A 766 -14.23 6.60 0.63
C LEU A 766 -13.78 5.14 0.80
N THR A 767 -12.50 4.93 1.15
CA THR A 767 -11.90 3.60 1.33
C THR A 767 -11.48 3.31 2.79
N TRP A 768 -11.58 4.31 3.67
CA TRP A 768 -11.21 4.21 5.10
C TRP A 768 -12.00 3.15 5.89
N LYS A 769 -11.37 2.59 6.94
CA LYS A 769 -12.00 1.61 7.84
C LYS A 769 -12.79 2.33 8.94
N ARG A 770 -13.89 2.99 8.56
CA ARG A 770 -14.54 4.07 9.34
C ARG A 770 -14.89 3.73 10.80
N HIS A 771 -15.22 2.49 11.13
CA HIS A 771 -15.53 2.09 12.52
C HIS A 771 -14.32 1.58 13.34
N ASN A 772 -13.09 1.63 12.81
CA ASN A 772 -11.90 1.15 13.51
C ASN A 772 -11.34 2.25 14.44
N LEU A 773 -11.66 2.16 15.74
CA LEU A 773 -11.23 3.10 16.77
C LEU A 773 -9.71 3.32 16.82
N LYS A 774 -8.92 2.24 16.70
CA LYS A 774 -7.45 2.29 16.75
C LYS A 774 -6.87 3.10 15.58
N LEU A 775 -7.45 2.99 14.39
CA LEU A 775 -7.09 3.77 13.20
C LEU A 775 -7.77 5.16 13.16
N GLY A 776 -8.49 5.55 14.22
CA GLY A 776 -9.34 6.74 14.32
C GLY A 776 -10.72 6.51 13.70
N TYR A 777 -11.78 6.64 14.50
CA TYR A 777 -13.17 6.52 14.03
C TYR A 777 -13.50 7.62 13.00
N GLY A 778 -14.20 7.28 11.92
CA GLY A 778 -14.53 8.16 10.80
C GLY A 778 -16.03 8.25 10.50
N TYR A 779 -16.52 9.47 10.31
CA TYR A 779 -17.90 9.76 9.89
C TYR A 779 -17.97 11.01 9.00
N CYS A 780 -19.15 11.28 8.43
CA CYS A 780 -19.32 12.33 7.40
C CYS A 780 -20.51 13.24 7.73
N CYS A 781 -20.39 14.55 7.52
CA CYS A 781 -21.49 15.51 7.70
C CYS A 781 -21.92 16.18 6.40
N ASP A 782 -23.18 16.62 6.37
CA ASP A 782 -23.57 17.79 5.59
C ASP A 782 -22.86 19.06 6.11
N VAL A 783 -22.41 19.93 5.22
CA VAL A 783 -21.62 21.13 5.58
C VAL A 783 -22.46 22.16 6.34
N ASN A 784 -23.75 22.29 6.02
CA ASN A 784 -24.65 23.24 6.67
C ASN A 784 -25.13 22.71 8.03
N ASP A 785 -25.22 21.38 8.21
CA ASP A 785 -25.44 20.77 9.52
C ASP A 785 -24.23 20.94 10.45
N PHE A 786 -23.03 20.58 9.98
CA PHE A 786 -21.76 20.73 10.69
C PHE A 786 -21.49 22.17 11.19
N ARG A 787 -21.81 23.17 10.36
CA ARG A 787 -21.65 24.61 10.67
C ARG A 787 -22.44 25.10 11.88
N LYS A 788 -23.50 24.39 12.30
CA LYS A 788 -24.26 24.69 13.53
C LYS A 788 -23.36 24.55 14.77
N THR A 789 -22.45 23.58 14.73
CA THR A 789 -21.52 23.26 15.83
C THR A 789 -20.15 23.93 15.63
N VAL A 790 -19.66 23.99 14.38
CA VAL A 790 -18.32 24.50 14.03
C VAL A 790 -18.42 25.79 13.22
N ASN A 791 -18.58 26.91 13.95
CA ASN A 791 -18.83 28.23 13.38
C ASN A 791 -17.58 29.06 13.03
N VAL A 792 -16.38 28.45 12.98
CA VAL A 792 -15.11 29.14 12.69
C VAL A 792 -14.83 29.36 11.20
N LEU A 793 -15.48 28.58 10.33
CA LEU A 793 -15.24 28.58 8.88
C LEU A 793 -15.78 29.86 8.18
N PRO A 794 -15.17 30.26 7.05
CA PRO A 794 -15.71 31.36 6.26
C PRO A 794 -17.06 30.99 5.61
N PRO A 795 -17.90 32.01 5.31
CA PRO A 795 -19.18 31.80 4.63
C PRO A 795 -18.97 31.40 3.17
N PHE A 796 -19.57 30.29 2.75
CA PHE A 796 -19.76 29.90 1.36
C PHE A 796 -21.03 29.06 1.23
N GLU A 797 -21.80 29.27 0.16
CA GLU A 797 -23.05 28.56 -0.11
C GLU A 797 -22.77 27.08 -0.43
N VAL A 798 -23.55 26.15 0.14
CA VAL A 798 -23.50 24.71 -0.20
C VAL A 798 -24.92 24.24 -0.52
N LYS A 799 -25.10 23.69 -1.72
CA LYS A 799 -26.41 23.30 -2.28
C LYS A 799 -26.72 21.81 -2.20
N SER A 800 -25.70 20.96 -2.15
CA SER A 800 -25.85 19.51 -2.14
C SER A 800 -24.65 18.81 -1.49
N LEU A 801 -24.82 17.53 -1.15
CA LEU A 801 -23.70 16.68 -0.72
C LEU A 801 -22.75 16.38 -1.88
N LEU A 802 -21.45 16.27 -1.58
CA LEU A 802 -20.42 15.80 -2.52
C LEU A 802 -20.24 14.26 -2.39
N VAL A 803 -21.22 13.53 -2.91
CA VAL A 803 -21.33 12.05 -2.92
C VAL A 803 -20.89 11.42 -4.23
#